data_AF-W8TNC7-F1
#
_entry.id   AF-W8TNC7-F1
#
_cell.length_a   1.000
_cell.length_b   1.000
_cell.length_c   1.000
_cell.angle_alpha   90.00
_cell.angle_beta   90.00
_cell.angle_gamma   90.00
#
_symmetry.space_group_name_H-M   'P 1'
#
loop_
_entity.id
_entity.type
_entity.pdbx_description
1 polymer ?
#
loop_
_entity_poly.entity_id
_entity_poly.type
_entity_poly.pdbx_seq_one_letter_code
_entity_poly.pdbx_strand_id
1 'polypeptide(L)'
;MEKAKASSQQEAMSDPKKKKMFLKYMDSSQVKMYGELVDGKWISGIEDYIPKEQYQTPEYKMGIITDIKKKWPLYSRDRQFHAIFATSSIPEAVEYYRLMVKEMPELKITAMFDPSIDNEGGGSLEKEDGIVEILEAYNDKFAQSFSIASYDKFRKDVSLRLAHKKPYEYLNKDDQVDILIVVNQMLTGFDSKWVNTLYLDKVMEYENLIQAFSRTNRLYDMAEKPFGIIKYYRRPNTMEKNIEAAVKAYSGDVPTGLFVDKLPNNLRHMNTLYLGIEQLFKNAGIESFEKLPEDSATIAKFAKDFKLFVTHLEAALIQGFVWSKKLYPDENQVEDPIEVALDEMTYLTLLGRYKELSRGGGGDRGGDVPYEVDIHITEYDTGKIDANYMNSNFDKYVKLIQGDTDPEIVAAALKELHRSFSMLSQEEQRYAERFVHAVETGKANLVPGKTFRQYIADYMKADEYARINRVVTRLGCSFNLLRELLERKVNSSTLDNYGKFTELKNSINKIKAREFFKLVLRNEYVELRLPLYCEEYLRFFLLSGGQDQYLNVSNEEMPTQPKDKGSELNASIAGVVLTEKDYVGKKIVSTVKSKTLTNWYSESKAVASIVKTDCFAYVDNKVCLASSQYIQRTGDGNLELTEYAKDHEEECFLQFIVDENDGKLHYVKLPAAKADVTFNYYDEISEELLTQYGLVNEMSKEMLKAIGESEFGEALTKLMDKRICNYSGRLLKSVTGLDIRTISNMKKGKNLTKLNVISACLGIHIPYRVSDRMLQLADLSLNMTSPGKLGADNETYDMLLHLKWATDYGDVYDELKVQSLDYLIHQPPL
;
A
#
# COMPACT_ATOMS: atom_id res chain seq x y z
N MET A 1 46.80 -26.09 -17.99
CA MET A 1 47.48 -27.26 -17.39
C MET A 1 47.42 -28.49 -18.28
N GLU A 2 46.23 -28.93 -18.67
CA GLU A 2 46.00 -30.11 -19.51
C GLU A 2 46.80 -30.14 -20.83
N LYS A 3 46.79 -29.04 -21.60
CA LYS A 3 47.56 -28.92 -22.86
C LYS A 3 49.08 -28.97 -22.67
N ALA A 4 49.56 -28.57 -21.50
CA ALA A 4 50.97 -28.68 -21.13
C ALA A 4 51.33 -30.08 -20.60
N LYS A 5 50.35 -30.99 -20.45
CA LYS A 5 50.51 -32.31 -19.82
C LYS A 5 51.23 -32.23 -18.47
N ALA A 6 50.82 -31.28 -17.65
CA ALA A 6 51.37 -31.04 -16.32
C ALA A 6 50.25 -31.15 -15.28
N SER A 7 50.57 -31.74 -14.12
CA SER A 7 49.66 -31.93 -13.00
C SER A 7 49.57 -30.69 -12.09
N SER A 8 50.59 -29.84 -12.09
CA SER A 8 50.64 -28.59 -11.30
C SER A 8 51.38 -27.47 -12.02
N GLN A 9 51.06 -26.20 -11.71
CA GLN A 9 51.73 -25.04 -12.31
C GLN A 9 53.26 -25.09 -12.09
N GLN A 10 53.72 -25.57 -10.94
CA GLN A 10 55.14 -25.80 -10.67
C GLN A 10 55.73 -26.78 -11.68
N GLU A 11 55.10 -27.94 -11.91
CA GLU A 11 55.58 -28.93 -12.89
C GLU A 11 55.58 -28.37 -14.32
N ALA A 12 54.56 -27.57 -14.68
CA ALA A 12 54.53 -26.90 -15.97
C ALA A 12 55.69 -25.90 -16.13
N MET A 13 56.08 -25.19 -15.06
CA MET A 13 57.15 -24.19 -15.10
C MET A 13 58.56 -24.78 -15.02
N SER A 14 58.72 -26.01 -14.52
CA SER A 14 60.01 -26.70 -14.38
C SER A 14 60.52 -27.34 -15.68
N ASP A 15 59.63 -27.76 -16.60
CA ASP A 15 60.00 -28.33 -17.90
C ASP A 15 59.92 -27.25 -19.01
N PRO A 16 61.00 -26.99 -19.78
CA PRO A 16 61.01 -25.93 -20.80
C PRO A 16 59.93 -26.09 -21.89
N LYS A 17 59.59 -27.32 -22.29
CA LYS A 17 58.56 -27.59 -23.30
C LYS A 17 57.16 -27.43 -22.71
N LYS A 18 56.92 -27.94 -21.50
CA LYS A 18 55.64 -27.75 -20.80
C LYS A 18 55.41 -26.28 -20.46
N LYS A 19 56.44 -25.55 -20.06
CA LYS A 19 56.40 -24.11 -19.75
C LYS A 19 56.01 -23.30 -20.98
N LYS A 20 56.65 -23.56 -22.12
CA LYS A 20 56.32 -22.88 -23.39
C LYS A 20 54.87 -23.12 -23.79
N MET A 21 54.39 -24.37 -23.68
CA MET A 21 52.99 -24.70 -23.96
C MET A 21 52.02 -24.09 -22.95
N PHE A 22 52.36 -24.06 -21.67
CA PHE A 22 51.54 -23.43 -20.63
C PHE A 22 51.42 -21.93 -20.84
N LEU A 23 52.55 -21.22 -21.03
CA LEU A 23 52.57 -19.78 -21.27
C LEU A 23 51.83 -19.38 -22.55
N LYS A 24 51.94 -20.19 -23.63
CA LYS A 24 51.19 -19.96 -24.87
C LYS A 24 49.67 -19.92 -24.65
N TYR A 25 49.12 -20.80 -23.82
CA TYR A 25 47.68 -20.85 -23.54
C TYR A 25 47.23 -19.88 -22.44
N MET A 26 48.17 -19.25 -21.71
CA MET A 26 47.89 -18.17 -20.77
C MET A 26 47.99 -16.78 -21.43
N ASP A 27 48.59 -16.70 -22.61
CA ASP A 27 48.74 -15.48 -23.40
C ASP A 27 47.56 -15.32 -24.36
N SER A 28 46.67 -14.38 -24.03
CA SER A 28 45.46 -14.09 -24.82
C SER A 28 45.75 -13.54 -26.23
N SER A 29 46.97 -13.08 -26.49
CA SER A 29 47.40 -12.68 -27.83
C SER A 29 47.74 -13.87 -28.74
N GLN A 30 48.04 -15.04 -28.14
CA GLN A 30 48.43 -16.26 -28.87
C GLN A 30 47.31 -17.29 -28.97
N VAL A 31 46.45 -17.38 -27.95
CA VAL A 31 45.27 -18.26 -27.95
C VAL A 31 44.08 -17.44 -27.47
N LYS A 32 43.12 -17.20 -28.37
CA LYS A 32 41.88 -16.51 -28.05
C LYS A 32 41.02 -17.35 -27.11
N MET A 33 40.15 -16.66 -26.36
CA MET A 33 39.18 -17.33 -25.48
C MET A 33 38.16 -18.16 -26.27
N TYR A 34 37.74 -17.69 -27.44
CA TYR A 34 36.81 -18.37 -28.34
C TYR A 34 37.50 -19.01 -29.54
N GLY A 35 36.87 -20.04 -30.13
CA GLY A 35 37.32 -20.63 -31.39
C GLY A 35 36.89 -19.82 -32.61
N GLU A 36 37.68 -19.86 -33.69
CA GLU A 36 37.35 -19.18 -34.94
C GLU A 36 37.81 -19.93 -36.18
N LEU A 37 37.11 -19.68 -37.29
CA LEU A 37 37.46 -20.21 -38.59
C LEU A 37 38.42 -19.22 -39.27
N VAL A 38 39.67 -19.62 -39.49
CA VAL A 38 40.69 -18.83 -40.20
C VAL A 38 41.11 -19.62 -41.43
N ASP A 39 40.98 -19.02 -42.62
CA ASP A 39 41.31 -19.64 -43.91
C ASP A 39 40.69 -21.05 -44.12
N GLY A 40 39.45 -21.22 -43.68
CA GLY A 40 38.71 -22.49 -43.79
C GLY A 40 39.14 -23.58 -42.79
N LYS A 41 40.04 -23.28 -41.85
CA LYS A 41 40.44 -24.19 -40.77
C LYS A 41 39.97 -23.67 -39.43
N TRP A 42 39.39 -24.55 -38.62
CA TRP A 42 38.99 -24.23 -37.25
C TRP A 42 40.21 -24.12 -36.34
N ILE A 43 40.41 -22.96 -35.73
CA ILE A 43 41.39 -22.73 -34.68
C ILE A 43 40.64 -22.72 -33.36
N SER A 44 40.88 -23.73 -32.53
CA SER A 44 40.21 -23.86 -31.24
C SER A 44 40.68 -22.84 -30.21
N GLY A 45 39.72 -22.17 -29.57
CA GLY A 45 39.96 -21.28 -28.44
C GLY A 45 39.96 -22.00 -27.10
N ILE A 46 40.19 -21.26 -26.01
CA ILE A 46 40.20 -21.83 -24.64
C ILE A 46 38.85 -22.48 -24.30
N GLU A 47 37.73 -21.83 -24.61
CA GLU A 47 36.38 -22.33 -24.30
C GLU A 47 36.00 -23.59 -25.08
N ASP A 48 36.63 -23.86 -26.23
CA ASP A 48 36.40 -25.10 -27.00
C ASP A 48 36.91 -26.34 -26.28
N TYR A 49 37.88 -26.18 -25.39
CA TYR A 49 38.44 -27.26 -24.60
C TYR A 49 37.69 -27.50 -23.29
N ILE A 50 36.68 -26.69 -22.96
CA ILE A 50 35.88 -26.90 -21.76
C ILE A 50 34.92 -28.08 -22.01
N PRO A 51 35.01 -29.17 -21.22
CA PRO A 51 34.16 -30.35 -21.36
C PRO A 51 32.70 -30.01 -21.05
N LYS A 52 31.75 -30.75 -21.66
CA LYS A 52 30.31 -30.51 -21.45
C LYS A 52 29.91 -30.74 -19.98
N GLU A 53 30.57 -31.70 -19.34
CA GLU A 53 30.38 -32.13 -17.96
C GLU A 53 30.57 -30.98 -16.96
N GLN A 54 31.44 -30.00 -17.27
CA GLN A 54 31.67 -28.83 -16.43
C GLN A 54 30.37 -28.03 -16.20
N TYR A 55 29.52 -27.95 -17.22
CA TYR A 55 28.23 -27.24 -17.18
C TYR A 55 27.11 -28.08 -16.55
N GLN A 56 27.36 -29.36 -16.28
CA GLN A 56 26.40 -30.27 -15.67
C GLN A 56 26.60 -30.42 -14.16
N THR A 57 27.69 -29.86 -13.61
CA THR A 57 27.99 -29.92 -12.18
C THR A 57 26.92 -29.22 -11.33
N PRO A 58 26.56 -29.76 -10.15
CA PRO A 58 25.64 -29.10 -9.23
C PRO A 58 26.10 -27.69 -8.84
N GLU A 59 27.40 -27.48 -8.67
CA GLU A 59 28.00 -26.19 -8.32
C GLU A 59 27.73 -25.14 -9.40
N TYR A 60 27.88 -25.50 -10.68
CA TYR A 60 27.61 -24.61 -11.80
C TYR A 60 26.12 -24.22 -11.86
N LYS A 61 25.22 -25.21 -11.79
CA LYS A 61 23.76 -24.98 -11.84
C LYS A 61 23.29 -24.12 -10.67
N MET A 62 23.77 -24.41 -9.46
CA MET A 62 23.43 -23.63 -8.27
C MET A 62 23.98 -22.20 -8.35
N GLY A 63 25.15 -22.00 -8.95
CA GLY A 63 25.70 -20.68 -9.23
C GLY A 63 24.77 -19.82 -10.10
N ILE A 64 24.20 -20.42 -11.16
CA ILE A 64 23.22 -19.75 -12.03
C ILE A 64 21.94 -19.43 -11.25
N ILE A 65 21.40 -20.40 -10.51
CA ILE A 65 20.17 -20.21 -9.72
C ILE A 65 20.35 -19.10 -8.68
N THR A 66 21.50 -19.06 -8.02
CA THR A 66 21.83 -18.02 -7.03
C THR A 66 21.91 -16.64 -7.69
N ASP A 67 22.51 -16.54 -8.88
CA ASP A 67 22.56 -15.29 -9.65
C ASP A 67 21.16 -14.80 -10.05
N ILE A 68 20.34 -15.71 -10.59
CA ILE A 68 18.95 -15.42 -10.96
C ILE A 68 18.16 -14.97 -9.74
N LYS A 69 18.17 -15.73 -8.64
CA LYS A 69 17.46 -15.43 -7.40
C LYS A 69 17.84 -14.05 -6.84
N LYS A 70 19.14 -13.75 -6.81
CA LYS A 70 19.65 -12.47 -6.29
C LYS A 70 19.18 -11.28 -7.12
N LYS A 71 19.12 -11.42 -8.45
CA LYS A 71 18.79 -10.33 -9.37
C LYS A 71 17.30 -10.28 -9.74
N TRP A 72 16.54 -11.32 -9.42
CA TRP A 72 15.14 -11.46 -9.79
C TRP A 72 14.27 -10.26 -9.41
N PRO A 73 14.31 -9.72 -8.18
CA PRO A 73 13.47 -8.57 -7.82
C PRO A 73 13.72 -7.34 -8.70
N LEU A 74 14.99 -7.11 -9.07
CA LEU A 74 15.39 -6.01 -9.94
C LEU A 74 14.99 -6.27 -11.39
N TYR A 75 15.30 -7.46 -11.92
CA TYR A 75 15.10 -7.77 -13.34
C TYR A 75 13.62 -7.95 -13.69
N SER A 76 12.85 -8.59 -12.81
CA SER A 76 11.39 -8.75 -12.98
C SER A 76 10.58 -7.51 -12.58
N ARG A 77 11.23 -6.51 -11.97
CA ARG A 77 10.58 -5.38 -11.29
C ARG A 77 9.48 -5.85 -10.34
N ASP A 78 9.90 -6.60 -9.33
CA ASP A 78 9.03 -7.22 -8.34
C ASP A 78 7.88 -8.04 -8.97
N ARG A 79 8.23 -8.95 -9.89
CA ARG A 79 7.30 -9.86 -10.58
C ARG A 79 6.26 -9.14 -11.47
N GLN A 80 6.56 -7.93 -11.92
CA GLN A 80 5.78 -7.26 -12.97
C GLN A 80 6.05 -7.89 -14.35
N PHE A 81 7.30 -8.26 -14.61
CA PHE A 81 7.76 -8.88 -15.85
C PHE A 81 8.24 -10.31 -15.62
N HIS A 82 8.11 -11.12 -16.66
CA HIS A 82 8.47 -12.54 -16.66
C HIS A 82 9.79 -12.79 -17.37
N ALA A 83 10.35 -13.97 -17.12
CA ALA A 83 11.56 -14.41 -17.80
C ALA A 83 11.38 -15.75 -18.53
N ILE A 84 12.19 -15.91 -19.58
CA ILE A 84 12.42 -17.20 -20.23
C ILE A 84 13.83 -17.67 -19.84
N PHE A 85 13.97 -18.93 -19.47
CA PHE A 85 15.25 -19.58 -19.24
C PHE A 85 15.48 -20.69 -20.25
N ALA A 86 16.37 -20.46 -21.22
CA ALA A 86 16.70 -21.42 -22.26
C ALA A 86 17.89 -22.30 -21.85
N THR A 87 17.68 -23.60 -21.88
CA THR A 87 18.63 -24.64 -21.49
C THR A 87 19.11 -25.43 -22.70
N SER A 88 20.19 -26.19 -22.56
CA SER A 88 20.78 -26.87 -23.70
C SER A 88 20.04 -28.13 -24.13
N SER A 89 19.39 -28.84 -23.21
CA SER A 89 18.72 -30.14 -23.42
C SER A 89 17.51 -30.33 -22.48
N ILE A 90 16.66 -31.32 -22.77
CA ILE A 90 15.49 -31.66 -21.93
C ILE A 90 15.90 -32.13 -20.52
N PRO A 91 16.88 -33.04 -20.34
CA PRO A 91 17.31 -33.44 -19.00
C PRO A 91 17.79 -32.25 -18.15
N GLU A 92 18.56 -31.33 -18.76
CA GLU A 92 18.98 -30.12 -18.05
C GLU A 92 17.78 -29.24 -17.67
N ALA A 93 16.79 -29.08 -18.56
CA ALA A 93 15.57 -28.32 -18.27
C ALA A 93 14.81 -28.89 -17.05
N VAL A 94 14.66 -30.22 -16.97
CA VAL A 94 13.99 -30.90 -15.85
C VAL A 94 14.78 -30.74 -14.56
N GLU A 95 16.11 -30.86 -14.63
CA GLU A 95 16.96 -30.68 -13.44
C GLU A 95 16.94 -29.24 -12.93
N TYR A 96 17.03 -28.26 -13.83
CA TYR A 96 16.87 -26.86 -13.46
C TYR A 96 15.48 -26.57 -12.89
N TYR A 97 14.42 -27.15 -13.46
CA TYR A 97 13.07 -27.02 -12.91
C TYR A 97 13.01 -27.49 -11.45
N ARG A 98 13.49 -28.70 -11.17
CA ARG A 98 13.53 -29.27 -9.82
C ARG A 98 14.31 -28.40 -8.84
N LEU A 99 15.50 -27.94 -9.24
CA LEU A 99 16.34 -27.09 -8.39
C LEU A 99 15.73 -25.71 -8.18
N MET A 100 15.19 -25.07 -9.22
CA MET A 100 14.61 -23.72 -9.12
C MET A 100 13.34 -23.70 -8.28
N VAL A 101 12.44 -24.69 -8.41
CA VAL A 101 11.23 -24.80 -7.58
C VAL A 101 11.60 -24.99 -6.10
N LYS A 102 12.66 -25.74 -5.82
CA LYS A 102 13.18 -25.94 -4.46
C LYS A 102 13.80 -24.67 -3.88
N GLU A 103 14.63 -23.97 -4.64
CA GLU A 103 15.38 -22.80 -4.16
C GLU A 103 14.57 -21.51 -4.16
N MET A 104 13.51 -21.41 -4.97
CA MET A 104 12.65 -20.23 -5.11
C MET A 104 11.15 -20.63 -5.05
N PRO A 105 10.67 -21.20 -3.94
CA PRO A 105 9.29 -21.70 -3.82
C PRO A 105 8.21 -20.62 -3.94
N GLU A 106 8.58 -19.36 -3.73
CA GLU A 106 7.72 -18.19 -3.92
C GLU A 106 7.42 -17.89 -5.40
N LEU A 107 8.26 -18.36 -6.32
CA LEU A 107 8.13 -18.11 -7.75
C LEU A 107 7.34 -19.21 -8.46
N LYS A 108 6.52 -18.80 -9.42
CA LYS A 108 5.73 -19.69 -10.28
C LYS A 108 6.55 -20.11 -11.49
N ILE A 109 7.32 -21.17 -11.32
CA ILE A 109 8.21 -21.71 -12.34
C ILE A 109 7.52 -22.89 -13.04
N THR A 110 7.60 -22.94 -14.36
CA THR A 110 7.18 -24.10 -15.16
C THR A 110 8.15 -24.33 -16.31
N ALA A 111 8.04 -25.48 -16.96
CA ALA A 111 8.89 -25.85 -18.08
C ALA A 111 8.07 -26.34 -19.27
N MET A 112 8.55 -26.02 -20.48
CA MET A 112 7.91 -26.43 -21.73
C MET A 112 8.96 -26.84 -22.76
N PHE A 113 8.81 -28.06 -23.28
CA PHE A 113 9.66 -28.61 -24.33
C PHE A 113 8.88 -29.63 -25.17
N ASP A 114 9.38 -29.94 -26.36
CA ASP A 114 8.69 -30.87 -27.25
C ASP A 114 9.01 -32.33 -26.85
N PRO A 115 8.00 -33.15 -26.49
CA PRO A 115 8.22 -34.54 -26.09
C PRO A 115 8.77 -35.42 -27.22
N SER A 116 8.57 -35.01 -28.48
CA SER A 116 8.98 -35.77 -29.67
C SER A 116 10.43 -35.53 -30.10
N ILE A 117 11.11 -34.53 -29.51
CA ILE A 117 12.49 -34.20 -29.86
C ILE A 117 13.44 -35.05 -29.01
N ASP A 118 14.14 -35.97 -29.67
CA ASP A 118 15.23 -36.69 -29.05
C ASP A 118 16.49 -35.82 -28.98
N ASN A 119 16.61 -35.04 -27.90
CA ASN A 119 17.86 -34.35 -27.58
C ASN A 119 18.85 -35.34 -26.97
N GLU A 120 20.11 -35.28 -27.41
CA GLU A 120 21.22 -36.13 -26.93
C GLU A 120 21.28 -36.15 -25.38
N GLY A 121 20.96 -37.29 -24.77
CA GLY A 121 21.06 -37.52 -23.32
C GLY A 121 19.73 -37.78 -22.60
N GLY A 122 19.77 -38.68 -21.61
CA GLY A 122 18.62 -39.10 -20.77
C GLY A 122 17.83 -40.27 -21.38
N GLY A 123 17.44 -41.24 -20.56
CA GLY A 123 16.55 -42.34 -20.99
C GLY A 123 15.15 -41.83 -21.30
N SER A 124 14.44 -42.46 -22.25
CA SER A 124 13.06 -42.06 -22.63
C SER A 124 12.11 -42.00 -21.41
N LEU A 125 12.32 -42.88 -20.43
CA LEU A 125 11.54 -42.93 -19.18
C LEU A 125 11.77 -41.69 -18.29
N GLU A 126 13.02 -41.25 -18.09
CA GLU A 126 13.32 -40.07 -17.25
C GLU A 126 12.77 -38.78 -17.85
N LYS A 127 12.72 -38.70 -19.19
CA LYS A 127 12.12 -37.58 -19.92
C LYS A 127 10.60 -37.55 -19.69
N GLU A 128 9.92 -38.69 -19.80
CA GLU A 128 8.48 -38.81 -19.57
C GLU A 128 8.11 -38.49 -18.11
N ASP A 129 8.83 -39.07 -17.14
CA ASP A 129 8.60 -38.82 -15.72
C ASP A 129 8.73 -37.33 -15.36
N GLY A 130 9.75 -36.65 -15.91
CA GLY A 130 9.91 -35.21 -15.72
C GLY A 130 8.76 -34.39 -16.31
N ILE A 131 8.23 -34.77 -17.49
CA ILE A 131 7.07 -34.10 -18.09
C ILE A 131 5.83 -34.27 -17.21
N VAL A 132 5.58 -35.49 -16.71
CA VAL A 132 4.45 -35.76 -15.81
C VAL A 132 4.55 -34.90 -14.56
N GLU A 133 5.71 -34.86 -13.92
CA GLU A 133 5.99 -34.04 -12.74
C GLU A 133 5.64 -32.55 -12.97
N ILE A 134 6.09 -31.99 -14.09
CA ILE A 134 5.82 -30.58 -14.44
C ILE A 134 4.32 -30.35 -14.69
N LEU A 135 3.64 -31.28 -15.36
CA LEU A 135 2.21 -31.17 -15.65
C LEU A 135 1.36 -31.27 -14.38
N GLU A 136 1.66 -32.21 -13.49
CA GLU A 136 0.97 -32.38 -12.21
C GLU A 136 1.12 -31.13 -11.35
N ALA A 137 2.36 -30.64 -11.19
CA ALA A 137 2.62 -29.41 -10.45
C ALA A 137 1.89 -28.20 -11.06
N TYR A 138 1.84 -28.08 -12.39
CA TYR A 138 1.12 -27.00 -13.06
C TYR A 138 -0.41 -27.10 -12.86
N ASN A 139 -0.96 -28.31 -12.96
CA ASN A 139 -2.37 -28.58 -12.76
C ASN A 139 -2.81 -28.23 -11.35
N ASP A 140 -2.06 -28.69 -10.35
CA ASP A 140 -2.32 -28.39 -8.94
C ASP A 140 -2.23 -26.88 -8.68
N LYS A 141 -1.27 -26.21 -9.30
CA LYS A 141 -1.06 -24.78 -9.07
C LYS A 141 -2.14 -23.89 -9.68
N PHE A 142 -2.61 -24.22 -10.88
CA PHE A 142 -3.53 -23.37 -11.65
C PHE A 142 -4.92 -23.98 -11.82
N ALA A 143 -5.25 -25.01 -11.04
CA ALA A 143 -6.50 -25.77 -11.10
C ALA A 143 -6.84 -26.22 -12.53
N GLN A 144 -5.84 -26.77 -13.24
CA GLN A 144 -5.98 -27.32 -14.58
C GLN A 144 -5.99 -28.86 -14.56
N SER A 145 -6.23 -29.49 -15.71
CA SER A 145 -6.28 -30.95 -15.84
C SER A 145 -5.63 -31.44 -17.14
N PHE A 146 -4.38 -31.02 -17.37
CA PHE A 146 -3.59 -31.45 -18.53
C PHE A 146 -2.89 -32.79 -18.29
N SER A 147 -2.74 -33.58 -19.35
CA SER A 147 -1.96 -34.82 -19.39
C SER A 147 -1.02 -34.80 -20.60
N ILE A 148 -0.15 -35.80 -20.72
CA ILE A 148 0.69 -36.00 -21.91
C ILE A 148 -0.15 -35.99 -23.20
N ALA A 149 -1.32 -36.64 -23.20
CA ALA A 149 -2.23 -36.66 -24.35
C ALA A 149 -2.80 -35.28 -24.72
N SER A 150 -2.83 -34.33 -23.77
CA SER A 150 -3.29 -32.96 -23.97
C SER A 150 -2.17 -31.93 -23.89
N TYR A 151 -0.91 -32.34 -24.14
CA TYR A 151 0.26 -31.47 -23.98
C TYR A 151 0.16 -30.19 -24.84
N ASP A 152 -0.43 -30.27 -26.03
CA ASP A 152 -0.67 -29.10 -26.90
C ASP A 152 -1.54 -28.04 -26.24
N LYS A 153 -2.54 -28.47 -25.45
CA LYS A 153 -3.41 -27.55 -24.70
C LYS A 153 -2.65 -26.90 -23.56
N PHE A 154 -1.81 -27.66 -22.85
CA PHE A 154 -0.89 -27.14 -21.84
C PHE A 154 0.06 -26.08 -22.43
N ARG A 155 0.71 -26.39 -23.57
CA ARG A 155 1.60 -25.44 -24.28
C ARG A 155 0.89 -24.13 -24.59
N LYS A 156 -0.33 -24.23 -25.11
CA LYS A 156 -1.15 -23.06 -25.43
C LYS A 156 -1.53 -22.27 -24.17
N ASP A 157 -1.89 -22.94 -23.08
CA ASP A 157 -2.26 -22.30 -21.82
C ASP A 157 -1.10 -21.48 -21.23
N VAL A 158 0.06 -22.12 -21.07
CA VAL A 158 1.28 -21.48 -20.57
C VAL A 158 1.67 -20.28 -21.44
N SER A 159 1.59 -20.44 -22.77
CA SER A 159 1.91 -19.34 -23.71
C SER A 159 0.98 -18.15 -23.55
N LEU A 160 -0.34 -18.39 -23.43
CA LEU A 160 -1.32 -17.32 -23.23
C LEU A 160 -1.16 -16.66 -21.86
N ARG A 161 -0.90 -17.45 -20.82
CA ARG A 161 -0.69 -16.98 -19.45
C ARG A 161 0.55 -16.10 -19.34
N LEU A 162 1.68 -16.54 -19.89
CA LEU A 162 2.93 -15.76 -19.94
C LEU A 162 2.81 -14.48 -20.80
N ALA A 163 1.94 -14.51 -21.81
CA ALA A 163 1.70 -13.36 -22.69
C ALA A 163 0.62 -12.39 -22.16
N HIS A 164 -0.08 -12.74 -21.09
CA HIS A 164 -1.30 -12.07 -20.61
C HIS A 164 -2.31 -11.84 -21.75
N LYS A 165 -2.46 -12.86 -22.60
CA LYS A 165 -3.43 -12.86 -23.70
C LYS A 165 -4.69 -13.60 -23.24
N LYS A 166 -5.84 -13.22 -23.81
CA LYS A 166 -7.15 -13.81 -23.47
C LYS A 166 -7.06 -15.35 -23.34
N PRO A 167 -7.48 -15.94 -22.20
CA PRO A 167 -8.31 -15.35 -21.13
C PRO A 167 -7.54 -14.63 -20.00
N TYR A 168 -6.22 -14.46 -20.10
CA TYR A 168 -5.33 -14.06 -19.01
C TYR A 168 -4.95 -12.57 -19.00
N GLU A 169 -5.85 -11.69 -19.42
CA GLU A 169 -5.56 -10.26 -19.56
C GLU A 169 -5.41 -9.53 -18.21
N TYR A 170 -6.03 -10.08 -17.16
CA TYR A 170 -6.07 -9.51 -15.80
C TYR A 170 -5.61 -10.53 -14.75
N LEU A 171 -4.39 -11.06 -14.93
CA LEU A 171 -3.78 -11.95 -13.95
C LEU A 171 -3.29 -11.18 -12.72
N ASN A 172 -3.55 -11.74 -11.54
CA ASN A 172 -2.85 -11.33 -10.33
C ASN A 172 -1.45 -11.96 -10.29
N LYS A 173 -0.54 -11.39 -9.48
CA LYS A 173 0.81 -11.94 -9.28
C LYS A 173 0.81 -13.41 -8.85
N ASP A 174 -0.26 -13.90 -8.20
CA ASP A 174 -0.32 -15.29 -7.75
C ASP A 174 -0.74 -16.29 -8.83
N ASP A 175 -1.36 -15.81 -9.91
CA ASP A 175 -1.94 -16.61 -11.00
C ASP A 175 -1.08 -16.60 -12.28
N GLN A 176 0.03 -15.87 -12.27
CA GLN A 176 0.97 -15.76 -13.39
C GLN A 176 2.09 -16.82 -13.32
N VAL A 177 2.80 -16.99 -14.43
CA VAL A 177 4.07 -17.75 -14.50
C VAL A 177 5.20 -16.74 -14.49
N ASP A 178 6.08 -16.84 -13.50
CA ASP A 178 7.21 -15.91 -13.32
C ASP A 178 8.39 -16.29 -14.24
N ILE A 179 8.76 -17.57 -14.29
CA ILE A 179 9.88 -18.08 -15.11
C ILE A 179 9.42 -19.29 -15.92
N LEU A 180 9.60 -19.22 -17.25
CA LEU A 180 9.38 -20.34 -18.16
C LEU A 180 10.72 -20.94 -18.59
N ILE A 181 10.96 -22.20 -18.22
CA ILE A 181 12.13 -22.96 -18.66
C ILE A 181 11.83 -23.60 -20.01
N VAL A 182 12.72 -23.42 -20.99
CA VAL A 182 12.58 -23.94 -22.36
C VAL A 182 13.89 -24.57 -22.84
N VAL A 183 13.80 -25.32 -23.93
CA VAL A 183 14.98 -25.74 -24.71
C VAL A 183 15.10 -24.88 -25.96
N ASN A 184 14.20 -25.10 -26.93
CA ASN A 184 14.10 -24.30 -28.17
C ASN A 184 12.74 -23.62 -28.35
N GLN A 185 11.75 -24.02 -27.55
CA GLN A 185 10.39 -23.47 -27.62
C GLN A 185 10.37 -22.01 -27.18
N MET A 186 9.44 -21.22 -27.72
CA MET A 186 9.23 -19.80 -27.36
C MET A 186 10.37 -18.84 -27.73
N LEU A 187 11.49 -19.35 -28.25
CA LEU A 187 12.61 -18.52 -28.73
C LEU A 187 12.32 -17.92 -30.12
N THR A 188 11.37 -18.51 -30.85
CA THR A 188 10.88 -18.04 -32.14
C THR A 188 9.36 -17.94 -32.11
N GLY A 189 8.80 -16.97 -32.83
CA GLY A 189 7.34 -16.82 -32.99
C GLY A 189 6.52 -16.36 -31.78
N PHE A 190 7.01 -16.53 -30.54
CA PHE A 190 6.30 -16.11 -29.32
C PHE A 190 6.39 -14.61 -29.06
N ASP A 191 5.27 -13.94 -28.81
CA ASP A 191 5.22 -12.48 -28.64
C ASP A 191 4.50 -12.11 -27.34
N SER A 192 5.21 -11.44 -26.44
CA SER A 192 4.72 -10.93 -25.16
C SER A 192 5.41 -9.61 -24.79
N LYS A 193 4.61 -8.60 -24.46
CA LYS A 193 5.12 -7.34 -23.88
C LYS A 193 5.60 -7.50 -22.43
N TRP A 194 5.15 -8.56 -21.75
CA TRP A 194 5.41 -8.84 -20.33
C TRP A 194 6.68 -9.64 -20.08
N VAL A 195 7.33 -10.17 -21.12
CA VAL A 195 8.65 -10.82 -20.97
C VAL A 195 9.75 -9.78 -21.22
N ASN A 196 10.58 -9.53 -20.22
CA ASN A 196 11.70 -8.58 -20.33
C ASN A 196 13.08 -9.23 -20.19
N THR A 197 13.15 -10.46 -19.67
CA THR A 197 14.43 -11.12 -19.37
C THR A 197 14.54 -12.47 -20.07
N LEU A 198 15.68 -12.72 -20.70
CA LEU A 198 16.05 -14.01 -21.28
C LEU A 198 17.37 -14.47 -20.66
N TYR A 199 17.30 -15.58 -19.93
CA TYR A 199 18.44 -16.30 -19.40
C TYR A 199 18.83 -17.43 -20.36
N LEU A 200 20.12 -17.59 -20.64
CA LEU A 200 20.66 -18.55 -21.60
C LEU A 200 21.76 -19.39 -20.93
N ASP A 201 21.43 -20.63 -20.61
CA ASP A 201 22.43 -21.69 -20.39
C ASP A 201 22.53 -22.57 -21.64
N LYS A 202 22.72 -21.91 -22.78
CA LYS A 202 22.81 -22.53 -24.10
C LYS A 202 23.65 -21.63 -25.01
N VAL A 203 24.49 -22.23 -25.84
CA VAL A 203 25.21 -21.52 -26.90
C VAL A 203 24.30 -21.40 -28.12
N MET A 204 24.16 -20.19 -28.65
CA MET A 204 23.36 -19.88 -29.83
C MET A 204 24.20 -19.13 -30.86
N GLU A 205 23.78 -19.22 -32.12
CA GLU A 205 24.50 -18.66 -33.26
C GLU A 205 23.53 -17.96 -34.24
N TYR A 206 24.04 -16.92 -34.91
CA TYR A 206 23.41 -16.22 -36.04
C TYR A 206 21.93 -15.86 -35.82
N GLU A 207 21.04 -16.33 -36.71
CA GLU A 207 19.63 -15.93 -36.76
C GLU A 207 18.87 -16.29 -35.48
N ASN A 208 19.18 -17.43 -34.87
CA ASN A 208 18.50 -17.90 -33.67
C ASN A 208 18.75 -16.97 -32.49
N LEU A 209 19.93 -16.35 -32.43
CA LEU A 209 20.31 -15.44 -31.38
C LEU A 209 19.50 -14.14 -31.46
N ILE A 210 19.42 -13.52 -32.65
CA ILE A 210 18.64 -12.29 -32.85
C ILE A 210 17.14 -12.54 -32.64
N GLN A 211 16.63 -13.68 -33.10
CA GLN A 211 15.24 -14.07 -32.88
C GLN A 211 14.92 -14.22 -31.39
N ALA A 212 15.78 -14.91 -30.63
CA ALA A 212 15.64 -15.07 -29.20
C ALA A 212 15.74 -13.72 -28.45
N PHE A 213 16.70 -12.86 -28.81
CA PHE A 213 16.86 -11.54 -28.16
C PHE A 213 15.65 -10.64 -28.41
N SER A 214 15.04 -10.73 -29.60
CA SER A 214 13.80 -9.99 -29.91
C SER A 214 12.56 -10.45 -29.14
N ARG A 215 12.68 -11.45 -28.24
CA ARG A 215 11.59 -11.84 -27.34
C ARG A 215 11.46 -10.90 -26.14
N THR A 216 12.53 -10.22 -25.76
CA THR A 216 12.53 -9.32 -24.59
C THR A 216 12.30 -7.86 -24.96
N ASN A 217 12.47 -7.48 -26.23
CA ASN A 217 12.42 -6.08 -26.68
C ASN A 217 11.01 -5.59 -27.10
N ARG A 218 9.95 -6.35 -26.81
CA ARG A 218 8.57 -5.95 -27.13
C ARG A 218 8.15 -4.75 -26.28
N LEU A 219 7.67 -3.72 -26.96
CA LEU A 219 7.25 -2.45 -26.37
C LEU A 219 6.12 -2.66 -25.36
N TYR A 220 6.28 -2.04 -24.21
CA TYR A 220 5.27 -1.94 -23.16
C TYR A 220 5.03 -0.44 -22.91
N ASP A 221 5.77 0.12 -21.98
CA ASP A 221 5.94 1.52 -21.67
C ASP A 221 7.45 1.73 -21.60
N MET A 222 7.97 2.75 -22.27
CA MET A 222 9.42 2.97 -22.37
C MET A 222 10.02 3.37 -21.02
N ALA A 223 9.21 3.93 -20.12
CA ALA A 223 9.60 4.18 -18.75
C ALA A 223 9.65 2.88 -17.92
N GLU A 224 8.70 1.97 -18.16
CA GLU A 224 8.62 0.72 -17.40
C GLU A 224 9.50 -0.42 -17.96
N LYS A 225 9.87 -0.33 -19.22
CA LYS A 225 10.66 -1.35 -19.91
C LYS A 225 11.51 -0.68 -20.99
N PRO A 226 12.56 0.06 -20.60
CA PRO A 226 13.41 0.78 -21.54
C PRO A 226 14.21 -0.17 -22.44
N PHE A 227 14.54 -1.37 -21.95
CA PHE A 227 15.31 -2.36 -22.68
C PHE A 227 14.99 -3.79 -22.21
N GLY A 228 15.32 -4.77 -23.07
CA GLY A 228 15.30 -6.18 -22.72
C GLY A 228 16.62 -6.64 -22.11
N ILE A 229 16.56 -7.53 -21.12
CA ILE A 229 17.72 -8.06 -20.40
C ILE A 229 18.07 -9.43 -20.97
N ILE A 230 19.31 -9.57 -21.44
CA ILE A 230 19.86 -10.86 -21.87
C ILE A 230 21.00 -11.25 -20.94
N LYS A 231 20.93 -12.46 -20.36
CA LYS A 231 22.03 -13.04 -19.58
C LYS A 231 22.38 -14.42 -20.10
N TYR A 232 23.65 -14.61 -20.47
CA TYR A 232 24.18 -15.87 -20.95
C TYR A 232 25.29 -16.36 -20.00
N TYR A 233 25.27 -17.65 -19.69
CA TYR A 233 26.14 -18.27 -18.68
C TYR A 233 27.16 -19.25 -19.29
N ARG A 234 26.84 -19.82 -20.45
CA ARG A 234 27.64 -20.85 -21.10
C ARG A 234 28.56 -20.23 -22.14
N ARG A 235 29.86 -20.53 -22.08
CA ARG A 235 30.90 -20.04 -23.01
C ARG A 235 30.76 -18.53 -23.32
N PRO A 236 30.92 -17.65 -22.31
CA PRO A 236 30.61 -16.23 -22.44
C PRO A 236 31.41 -15.53 -23.55
N ASN A 237 32.68 -15.87 -23.77
CA ASN A 237 33.50 -15.23 -24.81
C ASN A 237 33.07 -15.67 -26.22
N THR A 238 32.72 -16.95 -26.37
CA THR A 238 32.16 -17.48 -27.62
C THR A 238 30.79 -16.87 -27.90
N MET A 239 29.95 -16.73 -26.87
CA MET A 239 28.66 -16.05 -27.00
C MET A 239 28.80 -14.59 -27.40
N GLU A 240 29.72 -13.83 -26.79
CA GLU A 240 30.00 -12.44 -27.15
C GLU A 240 30.39 -12.32 -28.64
N LYS A 241 31.32 -13.15 -29.08
CA LYS A 241 31.72 -13.24 -30.50
C LYS A 241 30.54 -13.59 -31.42
N ASN A 242 29.69 -14.54 -31.02
CA ASN A 242 28.50 -14.93 -31.79
C ASN A 242 27.49 -13.79 -31.88
N ILE A 243 27.33 -13.01 -30.82
CA ILE A 243 26.49 -11.79 -30.79
C ILE A 243 27.05 -10.77 -31.78
N GLU A 244 28.35 -10.47 -31.72
CA GLU A 244 29.00 -9.52 -32.64
C GLU A 244 28.84 -9.95 -34.11
N ALA A 245 29.06 -11.22 -34.40
CA ALA A 245 28.89 -11.77 -35.75
C ALA A 245 27.44 -11.68 -36.24
N ALA A 246 26.47 -11.99 -35.37
CA ALA A 246 25.06 -11.87 -35.71
C ALA A 246 24.68 -10.40 -35.96
N VAL A 247 25.06 -9.49 -35.05
CA VAL A 247 24.78 -8.05 -35.19
C VAL A 247 25.35 -7.51 -36.49
N LYS A 248 26.61 -7.81 -36.78
CA LYS A 248 27.26 -7.41 -38.02
C LYS A 248 26.49 -7.86 -39.27
N ALA A 249 25.98 -9.08 -39.27
CA ALA A 249 25.20 -9.62 -40.38
C ALA A 249 23.85 -8.89 -40.58
N TYR A 250 23.23 -8.38 -39.51
CA TYR A 250 21.89 -7.76 -39.55
C TYR A 250 21.89 -6.23 -39.56
N SER A 251 22.90 -5.55 -39.01
CA SER A 251 22.93 -4.09 -38.86
C SER A 251 23.85 -3.36 -39.86
N GLY A 252 24.51 -4.08 -40.77
CA GLY A 252 25.35 -3.47 -41.81
C GLY A 252 26.52 -2.65 -41.26
N ASP A 253 27.15 -3.13 -40.17
CA ASP A 253 28.26 -2.47 -39.46
C ASP A 253 27.89 -1.14 -38.74
N VAL A 254 26.62 -0.89 -38.42
CA VAL A 254 26.21 0.21 -37.50
C VAL A 254 25.65 -0.37 -36.20
N PRO A 255 26.46 -0.48 -35.12
CA PRO A 255 26.00 -1.01 -33.83
C PRO A 255 25.19 0.00 -32.99
N THR A 256 25.22 1.27 -33.37
CA THR A 256 24.73 2.39 -32.55
C THR A 256 23.22 2.29 -32.32
N GLY A 257 22.81 2.19 -31.05
CA GLY A 257 21.40 2.12 -30.64
C GLY A 257 20.81 0.72 -30.56
N LEU A 258 21.56 -0.34 -30.88
CA LEU A 258 21.09 -1.73 -30.73
C LEU A 258 21.29 -2.26 -29.30
N PHE A 259 22.37 -1.83 -28.65
CA PHE A 259 22.69 -2.18 -27.27
C PHE A 259 22.71 -0.92 -26.40
N VAL A 260 22.36 -1.12 -25.13
CA VAL A 260 22.57 -0.11 -24.09
C VAL A 260 24.08 0.04 -23.85
N ASP A 261 24.51 1.26 -23.55
CA ASP A 261 25.90 1.53 -23.20
C ASP A 261 26.39 0.67 -22.05
N LYS A 262 27.69 0.39 -22.04
CA LYS A 262 28.35 -0.35 -20.96
C LYS A 262 28.41 0.50 -19.69
N LEU A 263 28.62 -0.16 -18.55
CA LEU A 263 28.66 0.48 -17.23
C LEU A 263 29.54 1.75 -17.19
N PRO A 264 30.80 1.76 -17.68
CA PRO A 264 31.64 2.97 -17.63
C PRO A 264 31.01 4.18 -18.33
N ASN A 265 30.43 3.99 -19.51
CA ASN A 265 29.79 5.06 -20.27
C ASN A 265 28.49 5.53 -19.60
N ASN A 266 27.67 4.62 -19.06
CA ASN A 266 26.50 5.03 -18.27
C ASN A 266 26.89 5.88 -17.06
N LEU A 267 27.97 5.54 -16.35
CA LEU A 267 28.47 6.34 -15.23
C LEU A 267 28.95 7.73 -15.69
N ARG A 268 29.65 7.82 -16.83
CA ARG A 268 30.04 9.12 -17.44
C ARG A 268 28.82 9.96 -17.83
N HIS A 269 27.78 9.34 -18.40
CA HIS A 269 26.54 10.03 -18.74
C HIS A 269 25.78 10.50 -17.49
N MET A 270 25.69 9.64 -16.46
CA MET A 270 25.12 9.99 -15.15
C MET A 270 25.82 11.21 -14.53
N ASN A 271 27.15 11.18 -14.45
CA ASN A 271 27.94 12.30 -13.92
C ASN A 271 27.70 13.59 -14.72
N THR A 272 27.73 13.50 -16.06
CA THR A 272 27.51 14.65 -16.94
C THR A 272 26.13 15.28 -16.72
N LEU A 273 25.09 14.45 -16.66
CA LEU A 273 23.71 14.91 -16.45
C LEU A 273 23.52 15.49 -15.04
N TYR A 274 24.09 14.84 -14.01
CA TYR A 274 24.06 15.34 -12.64
C TYR A 274 24.73 16.71 -12.53
N LEU A 275 25.94 16.88 -13.06
CA LEU A 275 26.66 18.17 -13.03
C LEU A 275 25.89 19.25 -13.79
N GLY A 276 25.22 18.89 -14.89
CA GLY A 276 24.30 19.79 -15.60
C GLY A 276 23.14 20.23 -14.71
N ILE A 277 22.47 19.29 -14.03
CA ILE A 277 21.36 19.57 -13.10
C ILE A 277 21.84 20.43 -11.93
N GLU A 278 22.99 20.11 -11.33
CA GLU A 278 23.59 20.87 -10.23
C GLU A 278 23.83 22.33 -10.65
N GLN A 279 24.36 22.56 -11.85
CA GLN A 279 24.60 23.91 -12.36
C GLN A 279 23.29 24.68 -12.60
N LEU A 280 22.24 24.01 -13.09
CA LEU A 280 20.91 24.64 -13.27
C LEU A 280 20.35 25.16 -11.95
N PHE A 281 20.44 24.37 -10.88
CA PHE A 281 19.97 24.77 -9.55
C PHE A 281 20.84 25.86 -8.93
N LYS A 282 22.17 25.77 -9.05
CA LYS A 282 23.10 26.83 -8.59
C LYS A 282 22.82 28.16 -9.27
N ASN A 283 22.58 28.16 -10.58
CA ASN A 283 22.23 29.37 -11.34
C ASN A 283 20.89 29.98 -10.89
N ALA A 284 19.97 29.16 -10.36
CA ALA A 284 18.72 29.60 -9.78
C ALA A 284 18.84 30.01 -8.28
N GLY A 285 20.06 30.03 -7.72
CA GLY A 285 20.31 30.37 -6.32
C GLY A 285 19.93 29.27 -5.32
N ILE A 286 19.87 28.01 -5.76
CA ILE A 286 19.48 26.86 -4.94
C ILE A 286 20.67 25.91 -4.84
N GLU A 287 21.31 25.83 -3.67
CA GLU A 287 22.52 25.01 -3.49
C GLU A 287 22.22 23.55 -3.15
N SER A 288 21.18 23.28 -2.35
CA SER A 288 20.88 21.94 -1.81
C SER A 288 19.60 21.31 -2.38
N PHE A 289 19.16 21.75 -3.57
CA PHE A 289 17.94 21.26 -4.24
C PHE A 289 16.66 21.36 -3.36
N GLU A 290 16.62 22.32 -2.43
CA GLU A 290 15.55 22.48 -1.43
C GLU A 290 14.18 22.80 -2.05
N LYS A 291 14.19 23.50 -3.18
CA LYS A 291 13.00 23.84 -3.98
C LYS A 291 13.25 23.67 -5.47
N LEU A 292 12.19 23.60 -6.27
CA LEU A 292 12.28 23.74 -7.71
C LEU A 292 12.70 25.18 -8.10
N PRO A 293 13.43 25.36 -9.22
CA PRO A 293 13.65 26.67 -9.81
C PRO A 293 12.32 27.36 -10.14
N GLU A 294 12.29 28.69 -10.10
CA GLU A 294 11.09 29.48 -10.42
C GLU A 294 10.89 29.64 -11.94
N ASP A 295 11.98 29.54 -12.71
CA ASP A 295 11.96 29.66 -14.16
C ASP A 295 11.46 28.37 -14.84
N SER A 296 10.40 28.51 -15.63
CA SER A 296 9.75 27.39 -16.33
C SER A 296 10.73 26.68 -17.27
N ALA A 297 11.56 27.41 -18.02
CA ALA A 297 12.51 26.79 -18.96
C ALA A 297 13.57 25.95 -18.23
N THR A 298 14.02 26.40 -17.06
CA THR A 298 14.93 25.67 -16.17
C THR A 298 14.26 24.40 -15.62
N ILE A 299 12.99 24.48 -15.23
CA ILE A 299 12.19 23.32 -14.81
C ILE A 299 12.06 22.29 -15.93
N ALA A 300 11.79 22.74 -17.16
CA ALA A 300 11.74 21.89 -18.36
C ALA A 300 13.02 21.08 -18.56
N LYS A 301 14.15 21.80 -18.45
CA LYS A 301 15.47 21.26 -18.68
C LYS A 301 15.84 20.25 -17.59
N PHE A 302 15.55 20.57 -16.33
CA PHE A 302 15.67 19.64 -15.21
C PHE A 302 14.84 18.36 -15.47
N ALA A 303 13.57 18.49 -15.85
CA ALA A 303 12.71 17.33 -16.08
C ALA A 303 13.28 16.39 -17.16
N LYS A 304 13.75 16.98 -18.28
CA LYS A 304 14.36 16.23 -19.38
C LYS A 304 15.67 15.54 -18.97
N ASP A 305 16.57 16.29 -18.33
CA ASP A 305 17.90 15.77 -17.96
C ASP A 305 17.80 14.71 -16.85
N PHE A 306 16.87 14.88 -15.91
CA PHE A 306 16.63 13.91 -14.85
C PHE A 306 16.02 12.61 -15.38
N LYS A 307 15.09 12.68 -16.34
CA LYS A 307 14.56 11.47 -17.00
C LYS A 307 15.66 10.67 -17.68
N LEU A 308 16.53 11.35 -18.44
CA LEU A 308 17.66 10.69 -19.10
C LEU A 308 18.66 10.12 -18.09
N PHE A 309 18.89 10.83 -16.97
CA PHE A 309 19.73 10.35 -15.88
C PHE A 309 19.20 9.03 -15.30
N VAL A 310 17.89 8.94 -15.04
CA VAL A 310 17.25 7.73 -14.50
C VAL A 310 17.42 6.54 -15.47
N THR A 311 17.29 6.76 -16.78
CA THR A 311 17.52 5.71 -17.77
C THR A 311 18.94 5.13 -17.71
N HIS A 312 19.96 5.98 -17.60
CA HIS A 312 21.35 5.54 -17.44
C HIS A 312 21.60 4.87 -16.08
N LEU A 313 20.96 5.36 -15.02
CA LEU A 313 21.03 4.76 -13.68
C LEU A 313 20.46 3.33 -13.69
N GLU A 314 19.28 3.11 -14.28
CA GLU A 314 18.68 1.78 -14.39
C GLU A 314 19.58 0.80 -15.16
N ALA A 315 20.15 1.26 -16.28
CA ALA A 315 21.13 0.50 -17.04
C ALA A 315 22.37 0.16 -16.21
N ALA A 316 22.87 1.11 -15.41
CA ALA A 316 24.01 0.91 -14.54
C ALA A 316 23.69 -0.10 -13.42
N LEU A 317 22.54 0.02 -12.76
CA LEU A 317 22.08 -0.90 -11.71
C LEU A 317 22.00 -2.34 -12.21
N ILE A 318 21.43 -2.54 -13.40
CA ILE A 318 21.32 -3.86 -14.04
C ILE A 318 22.70 -4.44 -14.40
N GLN A 319 23.67 -3.58 -14.69
CA GLN A 319 25.07 -3.92 -14.97
C GLN A 319 25.94 -4.05 -13.70
N GLY A 320 25.37 -3.89 -12.50
CA GLY A 320 26.06 -4.12 -11.23
C GLY A 320 26.60 -2.87 -10.54
N PHE A 321 26.11 -1.68 -10.89
CA PHE A 321 26.32 -0.47 -10.10
C PHE A 321 25.74 -0.64 -8.70
N VAL A 322 26.48 -0.17 -7.69
CA VAL A 322 26.05 -0.11 -6.30
C VAL A 322 26.46 1.24 -5.72
N TRP A 323 25.53 1.93 -5.07
CA TRP A 323 25.74 3.25 -4.45
C TRP A 323 26.87 3.28 -3.42
N SER A 324 27.13 2.15 -2.73
CA SER A 324 28.20 2.05 -1.73
C SER A 324 29.61 2.09 -2.32
N LYS A 325 29.76 1.94 -3.63
CA LYS A 325 31.05 1.94 -4.33
C LYS A 325 31.20 3.22 -5.16
N LYS A 326 32.24 4.01 -4.85
CA LYS A 326 32.49 5.31 -5.49
C LYS A 326 33.35 5.26 -6.75
N LEU A 327 34.25 4.28 -6.86
CA LEU A 327 35.26 4.20 -7.92
C LEU A 327 35.04 2.96 -8.78
N TYR A 328 34.99 3.13 -10.11
CA TYR A 328 34.85 2.06 -11.08
C TYR A 328 36.01 2.05 -12.08
N PRO A 329 36.48 0.87 -12.52
CA PRO A 329 37.54 0.78 -13.53
C PRO A 329 37.01 1.25 -14.89
N ASP A 330 37.83 1.98 -15.63
CA ASP A 330 37.55 2.28 -17.04
C ASP A 330 37.86 1.06 -17.92
N GLU A 331 37.08 0.89 -18.99
CA GLU A 331 37.13 -0.27 -19.90
C GLU A 331 38.51 -0.49 -20.52
N ASN A 332 39.28 0.58 -20.70
CA ASN A 332 40.60 0.52 -21.33
C ASN A 332 41.77 0.47 -20.34
N GLN A 333 41.56 0.66 -19.03
CA GLN A 333 42.65 0.90 -18.05
C GLN A 333 43.66 1.99 -18.46
N VAL A 334 43.30 2.88 -19.39
CA VAL A 334 44.16 3.97 -19.91
C VAL A 334 43.93 5.28 -19.15
N GLU A 335 42.74 5.48 -18.58
CA GLU A 335 42.35 6.68 -17.81
C GLU A 335 42.19 6.38 -16.32
N ASP A 336 42.13 7.46 -15.52
CA ASP A 336 41.84 7.40 -14.08
C ASP A 336 40.48 6.71 -13.81
N PRO A 337 40.33 6.03 -12.65
CA PRO A 337 39.07 5.37 -12.29
C PRO A 337 37.90 6.37 -12.27
N ILE A 338 36.75 5.94 -12.78
CA ILE A 338 35.54 6.76 -12.83
C ILE A 338 35.01 6.92 -11.41
N GLU A 339 35.08 8.14 -10.89
CA GLU A 339 34.44 8.54 -9.63
C GLU A 339 33.00 8.97 -9.88
N VAL A 340 32.07 8.40 -9.12
CA VAL A 340 30.64 8.75 -9.22
C VAL A 340 30.39 10.08 -8.50
N ALA A 341 29.89 11.07 -9.23
CA ALA A 341 29.79 12.45 -8.78
C ALA A 341 28.62 12.72 -7.82
N LEU A 342 27.64 11.81 -7.75
CA LEU A 342 26.49 11.91 -6.85
C LEU A 342 26.37 10.70 -5.93
N ASP A 343 25.76 10.90 -4.77
CA ASP A 343 25.38 9.84 -3.85
C ASP A 343 23.87 9.52 -3.95
N GLU A 344 23.48 8.42 -3.30
CA GLU A 344 22.10 7.94 -3.25
C GLU A 344 21.15 8.99 -2.65
N MET A 345 21.60 9.73 -1.64
CA MET A 345 20.79 10.77 -0.99
C MET A 345 20.47 11.92 -1.94
N THR A 346 21.47 12.38 -2.69
CA THR A 346 21.31 13.45 -3.67
C THR A 346 20.36 13.01 -4.79
N TYR A 347 20.47 11.76 -5.24
CA TYR A 347 19.50 11.18 -6.17
C TYR A 347 18.07 11.19 -5.63
N LEU A 348 17.86 10.76 -4.38
CA LEU A 348 16.52 10.75 -3.75
C LEU A 348 15.94 12.17 -3.60
N THR A 349 16.77 13.17 -3.26
CA THR A 349 16.34 14.57 -3.22
C THR A 349 15.87 15.06 -4.59
N LEU A 350 16.66 14.80 -5.65
CA LEU A 350 16.28 15.16 -7.01
C LEU A 350 15.01 14.43 -7.47
N LEU A 351 14.84 13.17 -7.09
CA LEU A 351 13.63 12.39 -7.35
C LEU A 351 12.40 13.01 -6.65
N GLY A 352 12.55 13.47 -5.41
CA GLY A 352 11.52 14.24 -4.69
C GLY A 352 11.11 15.50 -5.44
N ARG A 353 12.07 16.29 -5.92
CA ARG A 353 11.81 17.48 -6.76
C ARG A 353 11.14 17.14 -8.09
N TYR A 354 11.53 16.02 -8.71
CA TYR A 354 10.89 15.55 -9.94
C TYR A 354 9.42 15.18 -9.72
N LYS A 355 9.08 14.53 -8.59
CA LYS A 355 7.69 14.21 -8.22
C LYS A 355 6.81 15.45 -8.03
N GLU A 356 7.37 16.57 -7.58
CA GLU A 356 6.64 17.83 -7.44
C GLU A 356 6.15 18.39 -8.79
N LEU A 357 6.84 18.08 -9.89
CA LEU A 357 6.43 18.49 -11.24
C LEU A 357 5.06 17.94 -11.63
N SER A 358 4.69 16.74 -11.16
CA SER A 358 3.37 16.14 -11.41
C SER A 358 2.24 16.77 -10.59
N ARG A 359 2.57 17.49 -9.50
CA ARG A 359 1.58 18.08 -8.58
C ARG A 359 1.21 19.54 -8.92
N GLY A 360 1.90 20.15 -9.89
CA GLY A 360 1.81 21.58 -10.22
C GLY A 360 0.60 22.05 -11.05
N GLY A 361 -0.34 21.17 -11.42
CA GLY A 361 -1.46 21.50 -12.33
C GLY A 361 -2.64 22.27 -11.72
N GLY A 362 -2.54 22.80 -10.50
CA GLY A 362 -3.66 23.38 -9.76
C GLY A 362 -3.43 24.82 -9.33
N GLY A 363 -3.32 25.75 -10.28
CA GLY A 363 -3.25 27.18 -9.97
C GLY A 363 -3.45 28.03 -11.21
N ASP A 364 -4.48 28.89 -11.17
CA ASP A 364 -4.86 29.87 -12.19
C ASP A 364 -3.78 30.95 -12.38
N ARG A 365 -2.68 30.56 -13.04
CA ARG A 365 -1.72 31.46 -13.69
C ARG A 365 -1.59 31.00 -15.14
N GLY A 366 -2.30 31.69 -16.03
CA GLY A 366 -2.26 31.45 -17.47
C GLY A 366 -0.83 31.34 -17.99
N GLY A 367 -0.50 30.16 -18.50
CA GLY A 367 0.80 29.80 -19.05
C GLY A 367 0.82 28.31 -19.31
N ASP A 368 0.29 27.91 -20.47
CA ASP A 368 0.42 26.55 -21.01
C ASP A 368 1.92 26.21 -21.07
N VAL A 369 2.39 25.29 -20.23
CA VAL A 369 3.71 24.70 -20.47
C VAL A 369 3.66 23.18 -20.34
N PRO A 370 3.74 22.46 -21.48
CA PRO A 370 3.65 21.00 -21.49
C PRO A 370 5.05 20.43 -21.25
N TYR A 371 5.36 20.11 -20.01
CA TYR A 371 6.50 19.26 -19.71
C TYR A 371 6.01 17.83 -19.54
N GLU A 372 6.53 16.90 -20.34
CA GLU A 372 6.22 15.47 -20.22
C GLU A 372 6.87 14.93 -18.94
N VAL A 373 6.09 14.85 -17.86
CA VAL A 373 6.51 14.20 -16.62
C VAL A 373 6.28 12.70 -16.74
N ASP A 374 7.32 11.93 -16.42
CA ASP A 374 7.28 10.48 -16.47
C ASP A 374 6.63 9.92 -15.20
N ILE A 375 5.40 9.41 -15.34
CA ILE A 375 4.58 8.91 -14.23
C ILE A 375 5.30 7.78 -13.48
N HIS A 376 6.01 6.91 -14.20
CA HIS A 376 6.70 5.77 -13.60
C HIS A 376 7.81 6.20 -12.64
N ILE A 377 8.60 7.21 -13.02
CA ILE A 377 9.63 7.77 -12.15
C ILE A 377 9.00 8.33 -10.87
N THR A 378 7.79 8.88 -10.95
CA THR A 378 7.10 9.42 -9.77
C THR A 378 6.55 8.37 -8.80
N GLU A 379 6.42 7.12 -9.24
CA GLU A 379 5.96 6.00 -8.42
C GLU A 379 7.06 5.35 -7.57
N TYR A 380 8.34 5.67 -7.83
CA TYR A 380 9.46 5.11 -7.07
C TYR A 380 9.32 5.39 -5.56
N ASP A 381 9.28 4.35 -4.73
CA ASP A 381 9.13 4.50 -3.28
C ASP A 381 10.42 5.03 -2.64
N THR A 382 10.42 6.30 -2.24
CA THR A 382 11.54 6.94 -1.53
C THR A 382 11.34 6.90 -0.01
N GLY A 383 10.15 6.52 0.47
CA GLY A 383 9.68 6.81 1.82
C GLY A 383 10.51 6.15 2.94
N LYS A 384 11.08 4.97 2.69
CA LYS A 384 11.80 4.19 3.71
C LYS A 384 13.24 4.67 3.97
N ILE A 385 13.96 5.07 2.93
CA ILE A 385 15.36 5.52 3.06
C ILE A 385 15.38 6.96 3.62
N ASP A 386 14.49 7.82 3.10
CA ASP A 386 14.32 9.21 3.53
C ASP A 386 13.99 9.32 5.03
N ALA A 387 13.12 8.45 5.54
CA ALA A 387 12.68 8.49 6.94
C ALA A 387 13.80 8.08 7.91
N ASN A 388 14.58 7.04 7.59
CA ASN A 388 15.59 6.52 8.50
C ASN A 388 16.78 7.47 8.67
N TYR A 389 17.25 8.09 7.58
CA TYR A 389 18.36 9.04 7.64
C TYR A 389 17.97 10.33 8.37
N MET A 390 16.81 10.89 8.03
CA MET A 390 16.27 12.08 8.69
C MET A 390 16.01 11.87 10.17
N ASN A 391 15.42 10.72 10.55
CA ASN A 391 15.21 10.37 11.96
C ASN A 391 16.54 10.18 12.69
N SER A 392 17.54 9.54 12.07
CA SER A 392 18.87 9.42 12.67
C SER A 392 19.50 10.80 12.95
N ASN A 393 19.41 11.74 12.01
CA ASN A 393 19.94 13.09 12.20
C ASN A 393 19.14 13.89 13.25
N PHE A 394 17.82 13.71 13.29
CA PHE A 394 16.97 14.26 14.33
C PHE A 394 17.30 13.69 15.71
N ASP A 395 17.47 12.37 15.85
CA ASP A 395 17.83 11.71 17.11
C ASP A 395 19.21 12.18 17.61
N LYS A 396 20.17 12.37 16.69
CA LYS A 396 21.48 12.97 17.03
C LYS A 396 21.28 14.38 17.58
N TYR A 397 20.52 15.23 16.88
CA TYR A 397 20.24 16.60 17.32
C TYR A 397 19.55 16.63 18.69
N VAL A 398 18.51 15.81 18.91
CA VAL A 398 17.77 15.71 20.18
C VAL A 398 18.67 15.24 21.33
N LYS A 399 19.56 14.28 21.10
CA LYS A 399 20.52 13.84 22.12
C LYS A 399 21.51 14.93 22.49
N LEU A 400 21.96 15.72 21.52
CA LEU A 400 22.94 16.79 21.73
C LEU A 400 22.34 17.97 22.52
N ILE A 401 21.06 18.31 22.29
CA ILE A 401 20.36 19.37 23.06
C ILE A 401 19.95 18.93 24.48
N GLN A 402 19.84 17.62 24.74
CA GLN A 402 19.55 17.06 26.06
C GLN A 402 20.81 16.86 26.93
N GLY A 403 22.01 16.92 26.33
CA GLY A 403 23.29 16.80 27.01
C GLY A 403 23.98 18.15 27.23
N ASP A 404 24.97 18.18 28.11
CA ASP A 404 25.80 19.37 28.39
C ASP A 404 26.90 19.50 27.32
N THR A 405 26.50 19.83 26.09
CA THR A 405 27.35 19.81 24.89
C THR A 405 27.66 21.22 24.37
N ASP A 406 28.82 21.40 23.73
CA ASP A 406 29.25 22.67 23.15
C ASP A 406 28.23 23.19 22.10
N PRO A 407 27.79 24.47 22.20
CA PRO A 407 26.91 25.11 21.22
C PRO A 407 27.36 25.00 19.76
N GLU A 408 28.66 24.95 19.46
CA GLU A 408 29.16 24.80 18.08
C GLU A 408 28.81 23.43 17.49
N ILE A 409 28.86 22.37 18.30
CA ILE A 409 28.54 21.00 17.89
C ILE A 409 27.03 20.87 17.64
N VAL A 410 26.21 21.50 18.50
CA VAL A 410 24.75 21.56 18.33
C VAL A 410 24.38 22.29 17.03
N ALA A 411 25.05 23.41 16.72
CA ALA A 411 24.84 24.16 15.49
C ALA A 411 25.22 23.36 14.23
N ALA A 412 26.30 22.57 14.29
CA ALA A 412 26.68 21.68 13.19
C ALA A 412 25.64 20.57 12.95
N ALA A 413 25.14 19.96 14.03
CA ALA A 413 24.08 18.94 13.94
C ALA A 413 22.75 19.51 13.42
N LEU A 414 22.40 20.74 13.80
CA LEU A 414 21.25 21.46 13.27
C LEU A 414 21.39 21.72 11.77
N LYS A 415 22.58 22.13 11.31
CA LYS A 415 22.87 22.34 9.89
C LYS A 415 22.73 21.03 9.09
N GLU A 416 23.17 19.91 9.66
CA GLU A 416 23.01 18.59 9.04
C GLU A 416 21.54 18.14 9.00
N LEU A 417 20.76 18.44 10.04
CA LEU A 417 19.31 18.24 10.07
C LEU A 417 18.61 19.11 9.01
N HIS A 418 18.95 20.39 8.90
CA HIS A 418 18.39 21.28 7.87
C HIS A 418 18.73 20.80 6.45
N ARG A 419 19.93 20.25 6.22
CA ARG A 419 20.25 19.64 4.92
C ARG A 419 19.31 18.49 4.57
N SER A 420 18.84 17.74 5.57
CA SER A 420 17.85 16.67 5.36
C SER A 420 16.44 17.18 5.02
N PHE A 421 16.13 18.46 5.27
CA PHE A 421 14.83 19.05 4.90
C PHE A 421 14.62 19.08 3.39
N SER A 422 15.70 19.07 2.60
CA SER A 422 15.63 18.91 1.15
C SER A 422 14.86 17.63 0.75
N MET A 423 14.77 16.61 1.61
CA MET A 423 13.99 15.38 1.36
C MET A 423 12.48 15.53 1.66
N LEU A 424 12.05 16.65 2.25
CA LEU A 424 10.65 16.98 2.53
C LEU A 424 10.05 17.81 1.39
N SER A 425 8.73 17.75 1.21
CA SER A 425 8.02 18.71 0.36
C SER A 425 8.09 20.12 0.94
N GLN A 426 7.93 21.17 0.12
CA GLN A 426 7.97 22.55 0.63
C GLN A 426 6.98 22.83 1.77
N GLU A 427 5.81 22.20 1.73
CA GLU A 427 4.84 22.34 2.82
C GLU A 427 5.38 21.73 4.11
N GLU A 428 5.87 20.49 4.05
CA GLU A 428 6.49 19.80 5.19
C GLU A 428 7.73 20.53 5.71
N GLN A 429 8.57 21.11 4.85
CA GLN A 429 9.75 21.90 5.23
C GLN A 429 9.35 23.07 6.15
N ARG A 430 8.27 23.80 5.81
CA ARG A 430 7.78 24.90 6.66
C ARG A 430 7.34 24.43 8.04
N TYR A 431 6.72 23.26 8.14
CA TYR A 431 6.33 22.70 9.43
C TYR A 431 7.52 22.10 10.19
N ALA A 432 8.50 21.54 9.49
CA ALA A 432 9.76 21.08 10.05
C ALA A 432 10.53 22.25 10.71
N GLU A 433 10.64 23.39 10.02
CA GLU A 433 11.24 24.62 10.58
C GLU A 433 10.48 25.12 11.81
N ARG A 434 9.14 25.19 11.74
CA ARG A 434 8.30 25.58 12.90
C ARG A 434 8.51 24.66 14.10
N PHE A 435 8.64 23.36 13.86
CA PHE A 435 8.87 22.39 14.91
C PHE A 435 10.28 22.52 15.50
N VAL A 436 11.32 22.65 14.67
CA VAL A 436 12.69 22.89 15.15
C VAL A 436 12.78 24.16 15.98
N HIS A 437 12.18 25.26 15.54
CA HIS A 437 12.12 26.49 16.34
C HIS A 437 11.36 26.30 17.67
N ALA A 438 10.33 25.44 17.70
CA ALA A 438 9.64 25.10 18.95
C ALA A 438 10.52 24.27 19.90
N VAL A 439 11.41 23.43 19.36
CA VAL A 439 12.42 22.68 20.13
C VAL A 439 13.48 23.64 20.69
N GLU A 440 14.03 24.54 19.87
CA GLU A 440 15.02 25.55 20.31
C GLU A 440 14.48 26.47 21.40
N THR A 441 13.19 26.81 21.34
CA THR A 441 12.53 27.68 22.33
C THR A 441 11.98 26.93 23.55
N GLY A 442 12.19 25.60 23.64
CA GLY A 442 11.75 24.78 24.77
C GLY A 442 10.22 24.60 24.88
N LYS A 443 9.48 24.90 23.80
CA LYS A 443 8.01 24.80 23.75
C LYS A 443 7.52 23.46 23.20
N ALA A 444 8.40 22.67 22.59
CA ALA A 444 8.06 21.36 22.04
C ALA A 444 8.12 20.27 23.12
N ASN A 445 7.09 19.42 23.16
CA ASN A 445 7.08 18.22 24.01
C ASN A 445 7.69 17.03 23.23
N LEU A 446 8.89 16.62 23.61
CA LEU A 446 9.60 15.50 22.97
C LEU A 446 9.18 14.17 23.61
N VAL A 447 8.40 13.39 22.87
CA VAL A 447 7.97 12.03 23.21
C VAL A 447 9.05 11.01 22.78
N PRO A 448 9.53 10.15 23.68
CA PRO A 448 10.46 9.07 23.35
C PRO A 448 9.91 8.11 22.28
N GLY A 449 10.74 7.73 21.31
CA GLY A 449 10.37 6.78 20.25
C GLY A 449 9.54 7.36 19.10
N LYS A 450 9.18 8.65 19.16
CA LYS A 450 8.45 9.34 18.09
C LYS A 450 9.40 9.93 17.06
N THR A 451 9.11 9.65 15.79
CA THR A 451 9.94 10.05 14.64
C THR A 451 9.74 11.53 14.25
N PHE A 452 10.72 12.13 13.58
CA PHE A 452 10.64 13.52 13.12
C PHE A 452 9.44 13.76 12.20
N ARG A 453 9.17 12.83 11.27
CA ARG A 453 8.01 12.89 10.38
C ARG A 453 6.67 12.86 11.12
N GLN A 454 6.57 12.12 12.23
CA GLN A 454 5.36 12.12 13.05
C GLN A 454 5.11 13.49 13.69
N TYR A 455 6.17 14.20 14.12
CA TYR A 455 6.02 15.58 14.62
C TYR A 455 5.56 16.55 13.53
N ILE A 456 6.15 16.47 12.33
CA ILE A 456 5.73 17.30 11.19
C ILE A 456 4.25 17.04 10.87
N ALA A 457 3.85 15.77 10.77
CA ALA A 457 2.47 15.38 10.48
C ALA A 457 1.48 15.88 11.53
N ASP A 458 1.86 15.86 12.81
CA ASP A 458 1.01 16.37 13.88
C ASP A 458 0.85 17.90 13.82
N TYR A 459 1.92 18.63 13.54
CA TYR A 459 1.86 20.08 13.34
C TYR A 459 0.99 20.46 12.14
N MET A 460 1.10 19.71 11.04
CA MET A 460 0.26 19.89 9.85
C MET A 460 -1.22 19.67 10.17
N LYS A 461 -1.54 18.55 10.82
CA LYS A 461 -2.92 18.22 11.23
C LYS A 461 -3.50 19.25 12.19
N ALA A 462 -2.71 19.72 13.16
CA ALA A 462 -3.14 20.71 14.13
C ALA A 462 -3.44 22.07 13.47
N ASP A 463 -2.59 22.52 12.54
CA ASP A 463 -2.80 23.79 11.83
C ASP A 463 -4.02 23.72 10.90
N GLU A 464 -4.16 22.61 10.16
CA GLU A 464 -5.33 22.35 9.31
C GLU A 464 -6.63 22.34 10.12
N TYR A 465 -6.65 21.61 11.23
CA TYR A 465 -7.78 21.59 12.15
C TYR A 465 -8.12 23.00 12.64
N ALA A 466 -7.11 23.77 13.07
CA ALA A 466 -7.32 25.14 13.56
C ALA A 466 -7.90 26.07 12.48
N ARG A 467 -7.46 25.94 11.21
CA ARG A 467 -8.02 26.70 10.08
C ARG A 467 -9.49 26.41 9.86
N ILE A 468 -9.86 25.13 9.78
CA ILE A 468 -11.24 24.69 9.54
C ILE A 468 -12.13 25.05 10.74
N ASN A 469 -11.64 24.82 11.97
CA ASN A 469 -12.40 25.08 13.18
C ASN A 469 -12.73 26.57 13.37
N ARG A 470 -11.89 27.50 12.90
CA ARG A 470 -12.22 28.94 12.90
C ARG A 470 -13.47 29.24 12.06
N VAL A 471 -13.54 28.70 10.85
CA VAL A 471 -14.69 28.89 9.95
C VAL A 471 -15.94 28.24 10.53
N VAL A 472 -15.80 27.02 11.06
CA VAL A 472 -16.89 26.29 11.74
C VAL A 472 -17.41 27.03 12.96
N THR A 473 -16.53 27.63 13.77
CA THR A 473 -16.94 28.41 14.94
C THR A 473 -17.78 29.64 14.54
N ARG A 474 -17.40 30.30 13.43
CA ARG A 474 -18.04 31.52 12.93
C ARG A 474 -19.38 31.26 12.24
N LEU A 475 -19.45 30.24 11.39
CA LEU A 475 -20.64 29.93 10.59
C LEU A 475 -21.53 28.85 11.21
N GLY A 476 -20.99 28.04 12.11
CA GLY A 476 -21.63 26.85 12.64
C GLY A 476 -21.96 25.81 11.56
N CYS A 477 -21.11 25.69 10.53
CA CYS A 477 -21.24 24.69 9.47
C CYS A 477 -20.53 23.37 9.81
N SER A 478 -20.82 22.30 9.09
CA SER A 478 -20.22 20.98 9.32
C SER A 478 -18.71 20.97 9.10
N PHE A 479 -17.95 20.65 10.15
CA PHE A 479 -16.49 20.47 10.07
C PHE A 479 -16.09 19.40 9.06
N ASN A 480 -16.80 18.26 9.05
CA ASN A 480 -16.47 17.12 8.20
C ASN A 480 -16.69 17.43 6.72
N LEU A 481 -17.80 18.09 6.37
CA LEU A 481 -18.08 18.48 4.99
C LEU A 481 -17.08 19.55 4.51
N LEU A 482 -16.74 20.50 5.39
CA LEU A 482 -15.75 21.53 5.07
C LEU A 482 -14.35 20.93 4.88
N ARG A 483 -13.93 20.01 5.76
CA ARG A 483 -12.65 19.29 5.63
C ARG A 483 -12.62 18.45 4.37
N GLU A 484 -13.66 17.67 4.10
CA GLU A 484 -13.73 16.82 2.91
C GLU A 484 -13.64 17.63 1.60
N LEU A 485 -14.35 18.76 1.53
CA LEU A 485 -14.29 19.63 0.35
C LEU A 485 -12.91 20.29 0.20
N LEU A 486 -12.23 20.59 1.30
CA LEU A 486 -10.86 21.11 1.30
C LEU A 486 -9.84 20.05 0.85
N GLU A 487 -9.93 18.82 1.39
CA GLU A 487 -9.08 17.67 1.02
C GLU A 487 -9.22 17.32 -0.47
N ARG A 488 -10.42 17.44 -1.02
CA ARG A 488 -10.71 17.20 -2.45
C ARG A 488 -10.16 18.27 -3.39
N LYS A 489 -9.61 19.38 -2.88
CA LYS A 489 -9.09 20.52 -3.66
C LYS A 489 -10.06 20.98 -4.76
N VAL A 490 -11.32 21.18 -4.37
CA VAL A 490 -12.40 21.55 -5.29
C VAL A 490 -12.11 22.88 -6.00
N ASN A 491 -12.48 22.95 -7.28
CA ASN A 491 -12.40 24.16 -8.10
C ASN A 491 -13.81 24.65 -8.47
N SER A 492 -13.92 25.79 -9.17
CA SER A 492 -15.21 26.41 -9.51
C SER A 492 -16.17 25.50 -10.30
N SER A 493 -15.66 24.53 -11.06
CA SER A 493 -16.46 23.59 -11.84
C SER A 493 -16.79 22.28 -11.11
N THR A 494 -16.06 21.94 -10.05
CA THR A 494 -16.21 20.68 -9.28
C THR A 494 -16.75 20.88 -7.86
N LEU A 495 -16.91 22.13 -7.44
CA LEU A 495 -17.31 22.55 -6.10
C LEU A 495 -18.56 21.81 -5.59
N ASP A 496 -19.57 21.64 -6.44
CA ASP A 496 -20.84 21.01 -6.05
C ASP A 496 -21.05 19.62 -6.67
N ASN A 497 -19.96 18.94 -7.06
CA ASN A 497 -20.06 17.55 -7.51
C ASN A 497 -20.71 16.69 -6.41
N TYR A 498 -21.76 15.97 -6.79
CA TYR A 498 -22.58 15.14 -5.88
C TYR A 498 -23.30 15.94 -4.78
N GLY A 499 -23.52 17.25 -4.94
CA GLY A 499 -24.34 18.07 -4.03
C GLY A 499 -23.70 18.39 -2.66
N LYS A 500 -22.42 18.07 -2.45
CA LYS A 500 -21.73 18.22 -1.15
C LYS A 500 -21.56 19.66 -0.71
N PHE A 501 -21.37 20.60 -1.65
CA PHE A 501 -21.30 22.02 -1.30
C PHE A 501 -22.69 22.55 -0.91
N THR A 502 -23.74 22.05 -1.56
CA THR A 502 -25.12 22.30 -1.15
C THR A 502 -25.42 21.74 0.26
N GLU A 503 -24.94 20.54 0.60
CA GLU A 503 -25.05 19.99 1.97
C GLU A 503 -24.30 20.84 3.00
N LEU A 504 -23.07 21.28 2.68
CA LEU A 504 -22.30 22.16 3.54
C LEU A 504 -23.05 23.47 3.80
N LYS A 505 -23.65 24.07 2.76
CA LYS A 505 -24.48 25.28 2.90
C LYS A 505 -25.71 25.05 3.78
N ASN A 506 -26.34 23.89 3.66
CA ASN A 506 -27.51 23.54 4.47
C ASN A 506 -27.15 23.31 5.95
N SER A 507 -25.91 22.92 6.24
CA SER A 507 -25.41 22.71 7.60
C SER A 507 -25.13 24.01 8.39
N ILE A 508 -25.24 25.19 7.77
CA ILE A 508 -24.89 26.47 8.40
C ILE A 508 -25.89 26.84 9.51
N ASN A 509 -25.36 27.13 10.69
CA ASN A 509 -26.14 27.72 11.77
C ASN A 509 -26.42 29.20 11.49
N LYS A 510 -27.65 29.50 11.05
CA LYS A 510 -28.10 30.86 10.71
C LYS A 510 -27.95 31.88 11.85
N ILE A 511 -27.97 31.45 13.11
CA ILE A 511 -27.82 32.35 14.28
C ILE A 511 -26.35 32.78 14.42
N LYS A 512 -25.42 31.81 14.43
CA LYS A 512 -23.98 32.09 14.52
C LYS A 512 -23.48 32.90 13.33
N ALA A 513 -23.86 32.50 12.11
CA ALA A 513 -23.50 33.22 10.89
C ALA A 513 -24.01 34.67 10.91
N ARG A 514 -25.24 34.91 11.41
CA ARG A 514 -25.80 36.26 11.57
C ARG A 514 -24.98 37.11 12.54
N GLU A 515 -24.63 36.57 13.70
CA GLU A 515 -23.82 37.28 14.70
C GLU A 515 -22.43 37.63 14.15
N PHE A 516 -21.79 36.69 13.45
CA PHE A 516 -20.52 36.92 12.78
C PHE A 516 -20.60 38.01 11.71
N PHE A 517 -21.52 37.92 10.75
CA PHE A 517 -21.59 38.90 9.67
C PHE A 517 -22.07 40.27 10.13
N LYS A 518 -22.85 40.37 11.22
CA LYS A 518 -23.14 41.67 11.87
C LYS A 518 -21.90 42.31 12.47
N LEU A 519 -21.01 41.52 13.07
CA LEU A 519 -19.76 42.00 13.63
C LEU A 519 -18.81 42.52 12.54
N VAL A 520 -18.69 41.75 11.45
CA VAL A 520 -17.75 42.02 10.34
C VAL A 520 -18.25 43.14 9.42
N LEU A 521 -19.51 43.12 8.99
CA LEU A 521 -20.06 44.06 8.01
C LEU A 521 -20.69 45.31 8.65
N ARG A 522 -20.98 45.28 9.96
CA ARG A 522 -21.55 46.41 10.74
C ARG A 522 -22.74 47.07 10.02
N ASN A 523 -22.57 48.31 9.54
CA ASN A 523 -23.61 49.10 8.90
C ASN A 523 -24.00 48.62 7.49
N GLU A 524 -23.19 47.75 6.88
CA GLU A 524 -23.44 47.18 5.55
C GLU A 524 -24.19 45.83 5.60
N TYR A 525 -24.47 45.31 6.81
CA TYR A 525 -25.17 44.05 6.99
C TYR A 525 -26.64 44.15 6.58
N VAL A 526 -27.06 43.33 5.60
CA VAL A 526 -28.46 43.18 5.19
C VAL A 526 -28.94 41.76 5.47
N GLU A 527 -29.99 41.63 6.30
CA GLU A 527 -30.50 40.32 6.76
C GLU A 527 -30.88 39.37 5.62
N LEU A 528 -31.51 39.89 4.55
CA LEU A 528 -31.90 39.10 3.38
C LEU A 528 -30.70 38.55 2.59
N ARG A 529 -29.49 39.08 2.80
CA ARG A 529 -28.26 38.66 2.12
C ARG A 529 -27.41 37.68 2.94
N LEU A 530 -27.83 37.29 4.14
CA LEU A 530 -27.09 36.34 4.97
C LEU A 530 -26.68 35.04 4.24
N PRO A 531 -27.54 34.41 3.41
CA PRO A 531 -27.14 33.22 2.64
C PRO A 531 -26.02 33.50 1.63
N LEU A 532 -26.00 34.70 1.04
CA LEU A 532 -24.99 35.11 0.07
C LEU A 532 -23.62 35.30 0.74
N TYR A 533 -23.57 35.98 1.88
CA TYR A 533 -22.32 36.17 2.63
C TYR A 533 -21.71 34.84 3.09
N CYS A 534 -22.56 33.91 3.54
CA CYS A 534 -22.15 32.56 3.92
C CYS A 534 -21.56 31.79 2.74
N GLU A 535 -22.22 31.86 1.58
CA GLU A 535 -21.75 31.19 0.37
C GLU A 535 -20.44 31.78 -0.16
N GLU A 536 -20.32 33.11 -0.21
CA GLU A 536 -19.10 33.79 -0.66
C GLU A 536 -17.90 33.43 0.23
N TYR A 537 -18.08 33.43 1.55
CA TYR A 537 -17.01 33.08 2.49
C TYR A 537 -16.57 31.62 2.36
N LEU A 538 -17.52 30.67 2.27
CA LEU A 538 -17.20 29.26 2.08
C LEU A 538 -16.56 28.99 0.72
N ARG A 539 -17.05 29.62 -0.36
CA ARG A 539 -16.43 29.53 -1.69
C ARG A 539 -15.01 30.05 -1.67
N PHE A 540 -14.77 31.22 -1.08
CA PHE A 540 -13.43 31.76 -0.98
C PHE A 540 -12.50 30.84 -0.19
N PHE A 541 -12.94 30.35 0.98
CA PHE A 541 -12.14 29.44 1.80
C PHE A 541 -11.77 28.15 1.07
N LEU A 542 -12.72 27.54 0.34
CA LEU A 542 -12.48 26.31 -0.41
C LEU A 542 -11.59 26.54 -1.64
N LEU A 543 -11.87 27.57 -2.44
CA LEU A 543 -11.15 27.85 -3.69
C LEU A 543 -9.73 28.41 -3.46
N SER A 544 -9.48 29.01 -2.29
CA SER A 544 -8.16 29.51 -1.90
C SER A 544 -7.29 28.45 -1.21
N GLY A 545 -7.78 27.21 -1.07
CA GLY A 545 -7.05 26.15 -0.35
C GLY A 545 -6.99 26.37 1.16
N GLY A 546 -7.99 27.02 1.74
CA GLY A 546 -8.13 27.20 3.20
C GLY A 546 -7.65 28.55 3.71
N GLN A 547 -7.55 29.57 2.85
CA GLN A 547 -7.28 30.94 3.31
C GLN A 547 -8.53 31.56 3.91
N ASP A 548 -8.34 32.19 5.05
CA ASP A 548 -9.42 32.80 5.82
C ASP A 548 -9.43 34.32 5.59
N GLN A 549 -10.45 34.81 4.88
CA GLN A 549 -10.63 36.24 4.56
C GLN A 549 -10.78 37.12 5.82
N TYR A 550 -11.19 36.53 6.95
CA TYR A 550 -11.44 37.24 8.20
C TYR A 550 -10.46 36.83 9.31
N LEU A 551 -9.22 36.49 8.95
CA LEU A 551 -8.19 36.04 9.89
C LEU A 551 -7.98 37.01 11.07
N ASN A 552 -8.15 38.31 10.85
CA ASN A 552 -7.95 39.37 11.85
C ASN A 552 -9.15 39.60 12.79
N VAL A 553 -10.26 38.88 12.60
CA VAL A 553 -11.45 39.00 13.46
C VAL A 553 -11.33 38.02 14.62
N SER A 554 -11.10 38.56 15.82
CA SER A 554 -10.94 37.83 17.08
C SER A 554 -12.26 37.17 17.52
N ASN A 555 -12.20 35.92 17.98
CA ASN A 555 -13.36 35.20 18.53
C ASN A 555 -13.89 35.82 19.85
N GLU A 556 -13.13 36.71 20.49
CA GLU A 556 -13.53 37.38 21.74
C GLU A 556 -14.52 38.54 21.52
N GLU A 557 -14.74 38.97 20.27
CA GLU A 557 -15.63 40.08 19.93
C GLU A 557 -17.09 39.64 19.63
N MET A 558 -17.41 38.35 19.75
CA MET A 558 -18.79 37.85 19.63
C MET A 558 -19.58 38.01 20.93
N PRO A 559 -20.81 38.56 20.91
CA PRO A 559 -21.58 38.78 22.13
C PRO A 559 -21.99 37.45 22.78
N THR A 560 -21.53 37.22 24.02
CA THR A 560 -22.06 36.19 24.91
C THR A 560 -23.52 36.48 25.25
N GLN A 561 -24.42 35.51 25.00
CA GLN A 561 -25.84 35.63 25.32
C GLN A 561 -26.10 35.86 26.83
N PRO A 562 -27.23 36.50 27.21
CA PRO A 562 -27.52 36.84 28.60
C PRO A 562 -27.79 35.58 29.44
N LYS A 563 -27.22 35.59 30.65
CA LYS A 563 -27.45 34.57 31.69
C LYS A 563 -28.91 34.60 32.17
N ASP A 564 -29.69 33.60 31.79
CA ASP A 564 -30.88 33.24 32.58
C ASP A 564 -30.45 32.29 33.70
N LYS A 565 -30.73 32.70 34.93
CA LYS A 565 -30.31 32.00 36.15
C LYS A 565 -31.22 30.80 36.39
N GLY A 566 -30.69 29.58 36.20
CA GLY A 566 -31.23 28.39 36.85
C GLY A 566 -31.21 27.07 36.07
N SER A 567 -30.04 26.64 35.59
CA SER A 567 -29.43 25.31 35.82
C SER A 567 -28.57 24.90 34.62
N GLU A 568 -27.26 24.86 34.86
CA GLU A 568 -26.19 24.42 33.97
C GLU A 568 -26.45 23.02 33.38
N LEU A 569 -26.01 22.78 32.13
CA LEU A 569 -25.11 21.67 31.82
C LEU A 569 -24.53 21.78 30.40
N ASN A 570 -23.24 22.12 30.41
CA ASN A 570 -22.22 22.19 29.37
C ASN A 570 -22.26 21.08 28.30
N ALA A 571 -22.16 21.47 27.02
CA ALA A 571 -21.66 20.59 25.96
C ALA A 571 -20.22 21.01 25.57
N SER A 572 -19.31 20.84 26.53
CA SER A 572 -17.86 20.85 26.34
C SER A 572 -17.23 20.01 27.45
N ILE A 573 -17.40 18.69 27.41
CA ILE A 573 -16.71 17.79 28.34
C ILE A 573 -15.74 16.95 27.52
N ALA A 574 -14.50 17.44 27.37
CA ALA A 574 -13.38 16.54 27.16
C ALA A 574 -13.27 15.66 28.41
N GLY A 575 -13.08 14.36 28.26
CA GLY A 575 -13.29 13.40 29.35
C GLY A 575 -12.48 13.67 30.63
N VAL A 576 -12.88 12.98 31.69
CA VAL A 576 -12.42 13.21 33.07
C VAL A 576 -11.08 12.54 33.30
N VAL A 577 -10.15 13.27 33.92
CA VAL A 577 -8.92 12.70 34.48
C VAL A 577 -9.20 12.28 35.91
N LEU A 578 -9.13 10.98 36.19
CA LEU A 578 -9.33 10.43 37.53
C LEU A 578 -8.04 10.45 38.34
N THR A 579 -8.16 10.78 39.63
CA THR A 579 -7.07 10.74 40.61
C THR A 579 -7.22 9.53 41.54
N GLU A 580 -6.18 9.19 42.32
CA GLU A 580 -6.24 8.09 43.29
C GLU A 580 -7.41 8.20 44.27
N LYS A 581 -7.86 9.42 44.58
CA LYS A 581 -9.02 9.65 45.46
C LYS A 581 -10.34 9.23 44.82
N ASP A 582 -10.46 9.29 43.50
CA ASP A 582 -11.68 8.95 42.77
C ASP A 582 -11.94 7.44 42.73
N TYR A 583 -10.90 6.63 42.98
CA TYR A 583 -10.96 5.17 43.05
C TYR A 583 -11.27 4.62 44.46
N VAL A 584 -11.27 5.45 45.50
CA VAL A 584 -11.55 5.00 46.86
C VAL A 584 -13.00 4.45 46.95
N GLY A 585 -13.13 3.18 47.36
CA GLY A 585 -14.42 2.48 47.47
C GLY A 585 -15.05 2.09 46.13
N LYS A 586 -14.30 2.16 45.03
CA LYS A 586 -14.75 1.78 43.69
C LYS A 586 -13.82 0.73 43.09
N LYS A 587 -14.40 -0.15 42.27
CA LYS A 587 -13.66 -1.17 41.51
C LYS A 587 -13.87 -1.01 40.01
N ILE A 588 -12.85 -1.40 39.25
CA ILE A 588 -12.91 -1.46 37.78
C ILE A 588 -13.42 -2.85 37.39
N VAL A 589 -14.44 -2.92 36.54
CA VAL A 589 -14.98 -4.17 35.99
C VAL A 589 -15.06 -4.11 34.46
N SER A 590 -14.59 -5.16 33.80
CA SER A 590 -14.72 -5.37 32.35
C SER A 590 -15.84 -6.37 32.00
N THR A 591 -16.29 -7.15 32.98
CA THR A 591 -17.34 -8.17 32.82
C THR A 591 -18.66 -7.68 33.42
N VAL A 592 -19.70 -7.59 32.59
CA VAL A 592 -21.01 -7.03 32.93
C VAL A 592 -22.10 -7.98 32.44
N LYS A 593 -22.98 -8.39 33.36
CA LYS A 593 -24.16 -9.21 33.01
C LYS A 593 -25.11 -8.43 32.11
N SER A 594 -25.76 -9.14 31.20
CA SER A 594 -26.61 -8.56 30.16
C SER A 594 -27.69 -7.62 30.73
N LYS A 595 -28.38 -8.07 31.78
CA LYS A 595 -29.39 -7.26 32.50
C LYS A 595 -28.82 -5.97 33.09
N THR A 596 -27.61 -6.02 33.66
CA THR A 596 -26.94 -4.84 34.23
C THR A 596 -26.57 -3.85 33.13
N LEU A 597 -26.04 -4.33 32.02
CA LEU A 597 -25.69 -3.47 30.88
C LEU A 597 -26.94 -2.83 30.26
N THR A 598 -28.06 -3.56 30.15
CA THR A 598 -29.33 -3.01 29.67
C THR A 598 -29.82 -1.87 30.58
N ASN A 599 -29.77 -2.05 31.90
CA ASN A 599 -30.12 -0.98 32.84
C ASN A 599 -29.20 0.24 32.68
N TRP A 600 -27.87 0.03 32.58
CA TRP A 600 -26.93 1.13 32.37
C TRP A 600 -27.13 1.83 31.03
N TYR A 601 -27.49 1.12 29.96
CA TYR A 601 -27.83 1.74 28.68
C TYR A 601 -29.03 2.68 28.80
N SER A 602 -30.02 2.36 29.65
CA SER A 602 -31.19 3.21 29.90
C SER A 602 -30.90 4.36 30.88
N GLU A 603 -30.05 4.15 31.88
CA GLU A 603 -29.81 5.11 32.98
C GLU A 603 -28.60 6.03 32.75
N SER A 604 -27.61 5.60 31.97
CA SER A 604 -26.36 6.32 31.72
C SER A 604 -26.33 6.91 30.31
N LYS A 605 -26.28 8.24 30.24
CA LYS A 605 -26.09 8.97 28.98
C LYS A 605 -24.77 8.60 28.30
N ALA A 606 -23.70 8.40 29.08
CA ALA A 606 -22.40 8.05 28.53
C ALA A 606 -22.39 6.64 27.90
N VAL A 607 -22.94 5.64 28.58
CA VAL A 607 -23.07 4.27 28.03
C VAL A 607 -23.94 4.30 26.77
N ALA A 608 -25.08 5.00 26.81
CA ALA A 608 -25.97 5.13 25.65
C ALA A 608 -25.23 5.78 24.46
N SER A 609 -24.54 6.90 24.67
CA SER A 609 -23.76 7.58 23.64
C SER A 609 -22.68 6.68 23.03
N ILE A 610 -21.93 5.94 23.86
CA ILE A 610 -20.84 5.06 23.39
C ILE A 610 -21.40 3.87 22.61
N VAL A 611 -22.42 3.18 23.13
CA VAL A 611 -23.00 1.99 22.47
C VAL A 611 -23.66 2.37 21.15
N LYS A 612 -24.28 3.56 21.06
CA LYS A 612 -24.88 4.08 19.82
C LYS A 612 -23.88 4.34 18.69
N THR A 613 -22.58 4.41 19.00
CA THR A 613 -21.54 4.54 17.97
C THR A 613 -21.34 3.29 17.13
N ASP A 614 -22.01 2.17 17.48
CA ASP A 614 -21.83 0.82 16.96
C ASP A 614 -20.39 0.27 16.99
N CYS A 615 -19.41 1.02 17.52
CA CYS A 615 -18.00 0.65 17.61
C CYS A 615 -17.73 -0.50 18.60
N PHE A 616 -18.71 -0.84 19.44
CA PHE A 616 -18.61 -1.89 20.44
C PHE A 616 -19.66 -2.99 20.24
N ALA A 617 -19.25 -4.23 20.52
CA ALA A 617 -20.04 -5.45 20.48
C ALA A 617 -20.15 -6.03 21.90
N TYR A 618 -21.34 -6.48 22.29
CA TYR A 618 -21.56 -7.20 23.54
C TYR A 618 -21.46 -8.71 23.31
N VAL A 619 -20.36 -9.33 23.76
CA VAL A 619 -20.02 -10.74 23.57
C VAL A 619 -19.44 -11.29 24.87
N ASP A 620 -19.85 -12.49 25.29
CA ASP A 620 -19.33 -13.18 26.50
C ASP A 620 -19.35 -12.35 27.79
N ASN A 621 -20.44 -11.60 28.02
CA ASN A 621 -20.57 -10.64 29.13
C ASN A 621 -19.56 -9.48 29.12
N LYS A 622 -18.94 -9.17 27.99
CA LYS A 622 -18.00 -8.05 27.84
C LYS A 622 -18.43 -7.12 26.71
N VAL A 623 -18.08 -5.84 26.82
CA VAL A 623 -18.31 -4.85 25.76
C VAL A 623 -16.97 -4.56 25.08
N CYS A 624 -16.76 -5.15 23.91
CA CYS A 624 -15.48 -5.18 23.19
C CYS A 624 -15.53 -4.37 21.89
N LEU A 625 -14.40 -3.86 21.41
CA LEU A 625 -14.29 -3.24 20.09
C LEU A 625 -14.73 -4.19 18.97
N ALA A 626 -15.67 -3.72 18.13
CA ALA A 626 -16.20 -4.45 16.99
C ALA A 626 -15.24 -4.37 15.79
N SER A 627 -14.18 -5.19 15.82
CA SER A 627 -13.21 -5.34 14.74
C SER A 627 -12.80 -6.81 14.60
N SER A 628 -12.42 -7.23 13.39
CA SER A 628 -11.95 -8.58 13.09
C SER A 628 -10.72 -9.02 13.90
N GLN A 629 -9.99 -8.07 14.50
CA GLN A 629 -8.90 -8.34 15.43
C GLN A 629 -9.40 -8.89 16.77
N TYR A 630 -10.56 -8.45 17.25
CA TYR A 630 -11.03 -8.73 18.61
C TYR A 630 -12.25 -9.66 18.67
N ILE A 631 -13.08 -9.64 17.63
CA ILE A 631 -14.24 -10.51 17.50
C ILE A 631 -14.12 -11.35 16.24
N GLN A 632 -14.47 -12.62 16.35
CA GLN A 632 -14.50 -13.55 15.22
C GLN A 632 -15.83 -14.28 15.17
N ARG A 633 -16.18 -14.78 13.99
CA ARG A 633 -17.40 -15.54 13.76
C ARG A 633 -17.10 -17.02 13.69
N THR A 634 -17.82 -17.80 14.49
CA THR A 634 -17.71 -19.26 14.55
C THR A 634 -18.37 -19.92 13.33
N GLY A 635 -18.09 -21.22 13.13
CA GLY A 635 -18.70 -22.01 12.05
C GLY A 635 -20.23 -22.10 12.15
N ASP A 636 -20.78 -21.93 13.36
CA ASP A 636 -22.21 -21.94 13.65
C ASP A 636 -22.85 -20.53 13.58
N GLY A 637 -22.09 -19.51 13.18
CA GLY A 637 -22.59 -18.17 12.89
C GLY A 637 -22.49 -17.16 14.04
N ASN A 638 -22.31 -17.64 15.27
CA ASN A 638 -22.19 -16.83 16.48
C ASN A 638 -20.88 -16.02 16.51
N LEU A 639 -20.90 -14.87 17.18
CA LEU A 639 -19.70 -14.07 17.44
C LEU A 639 -19.08 -14.45 18.78
N GLU A 640 -17.76 -14.61 18.80
CA GLU A 640 -16.97 -14.88 20.00
C GLU A 640 -15.73 -13.97 20.05
N LEU A 641 -15.14 -13.83 21.23
CA LEU A 641 -13.88 -13.12 21.41
C LEU A 641 -12.71 -13.93 20.83
N THR A 642 -11.82 -13.26 20.09
CA THR A 642 -10.56 -13.85 19.62
C THR A 642 -9.65 -14.19 20.81
N GLU A 643 -8.71 -15.11 20.61
CA GLU A 643 -7.69 -15.41 21.64
C GLU A 643 -6.87 -14.16 21.99
N TYR A 644 -6.57 -13.32 20.98
CA TYR A 644 -5.92 -12.03 21.19
C TYR A 644 -6.70 -11.12 22.15
N ALA A 645 -8.01 -10.97 21.95
CA ALA A 645 -8.83 -10.11 22.81
C ALA A 645 -8.91 -10.63 24.26
N LYS A 646 -8.89 -11.95 24.44
CA LYS A 646 -8.88 -12.58 25.78
C LYS A 646 -7.57 -12.30 26.53
N ASP A 647 -6.45 -12.28 25.82
CA ASP A 647 -5.13 -12.00 26.40
C ASP A 647 -4.86 -10.48 26.62
N HIS A 648 -5.57 -9.60 25.91
CA HIS A 648 -5.34 -8.16 25.88
C HIS A 648 -6.59 -7.36 26.30
N GLU A 649 -7.14 -7.68 27.46
CA GLU A 649 -8.42 -7.15 27.94
C GLU A 649 -8.48 -5.61 28.00
N GLU A 650 -7.44 -4.96 28.53
CA GLU A 650 -7.37 -3.50 28.69
C GLU A 650 -7.24 -2.75 27.36
N GLU A 651 -6.77 -3.43 26.31
CA GLU A 651 -6.61 -2.86 24.98
C GLU A 651 -7.95 -2.73 24.24
N CYS A 652 -8.94 -3.58 24.55
CA CYS A 652 -10.10 -3.75 23.69
C CYS A 652 -11.47 -3.75 24.39
N PHE A 653 -11.55 -3.81 25.72
CA PHE A 653 -12.81 -3.79 26.46
C PHE A 653 -13.12 -2.43 27.09
N LEU A 654 -14.40 -2.03 27.07
CA LEU A 654 -14.86 -0.94 27.93
C LEU A 654 -14.68 -1.33 29.40
N GLN A 655 -14.13 -0.40 30.16
CA GLN A 655 -13.96 -0.54 31.60
C GLN A 655 -15.03 0.28 32.32
N PHE A 656 -15.73 -0.34 33.25
CA PHE A 656 -16.76 0.30 34.07
C PHE A 656 -16.25 0.47 35.49
N ILE A 657 -16.32 1.68 36.02
CA ILE A 657 -15.91 1.97 37.39
C ILE A 657 -17.18 2.06 38.23
N VAL A 658 -17.32 1.10 39.13
CA VAL A 658 -18.54 0.89 39.93
C VAL A 658 -18.23 0.95 41.42
N ASP A 659 -19.22 1.31 42.24
CA ASP A 659 -19.11 1.22 43.70
C ASP A 659 -18.91 -0.25 44.14
N GLU A 660 -18.02 -0.47 45.12
CA GLU A 660 -17.72 -1.82 45.62
C GLU A 660 -18.89 -2.48 46.35
N ASN A 661 -19.77 -1.70 46.98
CA ASN A 661 -20.83 -2.18 47.86
C ASN A 661 -22.14 -2.45 47.12
N ASP A 662 -22.58 -1.53 46.26
CA ASP A 662 -23.88 -1.62 45.57
C ASP A 662 -23.78 -1.82 44.04
N GLY A 663 -22.58 -1.74 43.46
CA GLY A 663 -22.34 -1.95 42.04
C GLY A 663 -22.84 -0.81 41.14
N LYS A 664 -23.16 0.36 41.70
CA LYS A 664 -23.63 1.53 40.95
C LYS A 664 -22.52 2.07 40.03
N LEU A 665 -22.88 2.38 38.78
CA LEU A 665 -21.96 2.92 37.79
C LEU A 665 -21.62 4.39 38.08
N HIS A 666 -20.32 4.70 38.10
CA HIS A 666 -19.83 6.07 38.23
C HIS A 666 -19.15 6.56 36.96
N TYR A 667 -18.31 5.74 36.35
CA TYR A 667 -17.55 6.12 35.17
C TYR A 667 -17.47 5.00 34.15
N VAL A 668 -17.32 5.39 32.88
CA VAL A 668 -17.06 4.49 31.76
C VAL A 668 -15.76 4.95 31.11
N LYS A 669 -14.82 4.02 30.95
CA LYS A 669 -13.49 4.28 30.39
C LYS A 669 -13.34 3.55 29.06
N LEU A 670 -12.91 4.29 28.04
CA LEU A 670 -12.58 3.76 26.72
C LEU A 670 -11.30 2.91 26.79
N PRO A 671 -11.18 1.85 25.97
CA PRO A 671 -9.99 1.01 25.95
C PRO A 671 -8.77 1.73 25.36
N ALA A 672 -7.58 1.20 25.64
CA ALA A 672 -6.30 1.80 25.22
C ALA A 672 -6.11 1.87 23.70
N ALA A 673 -6.72 0.97 22.91
CA ALA A 673 -6.68 1.05 21.44
C ALA A 673 -7.49 2.23 20.86
N LYS A 674 -8.24 2.96 21.70
CA LYS A 674 -8.93 4.20 21.35
C LYS A 674 -8.28 5.38 22.07
N ALA A 675 -9.06 6.27 22.67
CA ALA A 675 -8.54 7.49 23.26
C ALA A 675 -8.09 7.32 24.74
N ASP A 676 -8.31 6.15 25.35
CA ASP A 676 -8.08 5.89 26.80
C ASP A 676 -8.76 6.94 27.72
N VAL A 677 -9.88 7.50 27.26
CA VAL A 677 -10.60 8.58 27.93
C VAL A 677 -11.69 8.02 28.85
N THR A 678 -11.89 8.66 30.00
CA THR A 678 -12.94 8.33 30.97
C THR A 678 -14.06 9.36 30.94
N PHE A 679 -15.31 8.92 31.10
CA PHE A 679 -16.50 9.77 31.19
C PHE A 679 -17.29 9.46 32.45
N ASN A 680 -17.96 10.46 33.04
CA ASN A 680 -18.96 10.21 34.05
C ASN A 680 -20.16 9.51 33.41
N TYR A 681 -20.84 8.64 34.16
CA TYR A 681 -22.01 7.93 33.66
C TYR A 681 -23.14 8.87 33.18
N TYR A 682 -23.26 10.08 33.72
CA TYR A 682 -24.28 11.06 33.32
C TYR A 682 -23.85 11.97 32.16
N ASP A 683 -22.60 11.88 31.68
CA ASP A 683 -22.11 12.74 30.61
C ASP A 683 -22.83 12.41 29.29
N GLU A 684 -23.39 13.43 28.65
CA GLU A 684 -23.93 13.33 27.29
C GLU A 684 -22.80 13.59 26.29
N ILE A 685 -22.31 12.54 25.65
CA ILE A 685 -21.17 12.64 24.75
C ILE A 685 -21.70 12.92 23.34
N SER A 686 -21.29 14.05 22.77
CA SER A 686 -21.71 14.45 21.42
C SER A 686 -21.12 13.52 20.37
N GLU A 687 -21.83 13.35 19.25
CA GLU A 687 -21.37 12.54 18.12
C GLU A 687 -20.03 13.07 17.54
N GLU A 688 -19.84 14.39 17.56
CA GLU A 688 -18.58 15.04 17.17
C GLU A 688 -17.40 14.58 18.03
N LEU A 689 -17.60 14.51 19.35
CA LEU A 689 -16.57 14.10 20.30
C LEU A 689 -16.29 12.59 20.24
N LEU A 690 -17.34 11.77 20.07
CA LEU A 690 -17.18 10.32 19.84
C LEU A 690 -16.38 10.06 18.55
N THR A 691 -16.63 10.83 17.49
CA THR A 691 -15.88 10.76 16.23
C THR A 691 -14.42 11.19 16.41
N GLN A 692 -14.16 12.25 17.19
CA GLN A 692 -12.80 12.68 17.52
C GLN A 692 -11.99 11.58 18.24
N TYR A 693 -12.65 10.81 19.11
CA TYR A 693 -12.04 9.67 19.80
C TYR A 693 -11.91 8.41 18.95
N GLY A 694 -12.19 8.50 17.64
CA GLY A 694 -12.01 7.38 16.71
C GLY A 694 -13.00 6.23 16.96
N LEU A 695 -14.16 6.53 17.56
CA LEU A 695 -15.25 5.55 17.74
C LEU A 695 -16.01 5.38 16.43
N VAL A 696 -15.34 4.73 15.49
CA VAL A 696 -15.85 4.42 14.17
C VAL A 696 -15.87 2.90 14.00
N ASN A 697 -17.01 2.34 13.64
CA ASN A 697 -17.13 0.92 13.34
C ASN A 697 -16.66 0.65 11.90
N GLU A 698 -15.50 0.00 11.77
CA GLU A 698 -14.95 -0.41 10.48
C GLU A 698 -15.74 -1.56 9.84
N MET A 699 -16.26 -2.51 10.63
CA MET A 699 -17.13 -3.57 10.12
C MET A 699 -18.41 -3.00 9.49
N SER A 700 -19.05 -2.01 10.14
CA SER A 700 -20.21 -1.29 9.59
C SER A 700 -19.87 -0.61 8.27
N LYS A 701 -18.71 0.06 8.17
CA LYS A 701 -18.26 0.71 6.93
C LYS A 701 -18.08 -0.30 5.79
N GLU A 702 -17.43 -1.42 6.06
CA GLU A 702 -17.20 -2.47 5.05
C GLU A 702 -18.52 -3.09 4.58
N MET A 703 -19.42 -3.40 5.52
CA MET A 703 -20.76 -3.93 5.20
C MET A 703 -21.61 -2.94 4.41
N LEU A 704 -21.62 -1.66 4.81
CA LEU A 704 -22.33 -0.58 4.10
C LEU A 704 -21.77 -0.39 2.68
N LYS A 705 -20.44 -0.44 2.52
CA LYS A 705 -19.78 -0.37 1.21
C LYS A 705 -20.15 -1.57 0.34
N ALA A 706 -20.24 -2.77 0.93
CA ALA A 706 -20.58 -3.97 0.19
C ALA A 706 -22.03 -3.93 -0.35
N ILE A 707 -22.99 -3.45 0.44
CA ILE A 707 -24.38 -3.33 -0.01
C ILE A 707 -24.61 -2.14 -0.94
N GLY A 708 -23.86 -1.04 -0.79
CA GLY A 708 -23.92 0.11 -1.70
C GLY A 708 -25.35 0.64 -1.90
N GLU A 709 -25.74 0.85 -3.16
CA GLU A 709 -27.09 1.29 -3.56
C GLU A 709 -28.06 0.13 -3.86
N SER A 710 -27.76 -1.08 -3.40
CA SER A 710 -28.62 -2.24 -3.63
C SER A 710 -30.01 -2.12 -3.01
N GLU A 711 -31.01 -2.70 -3.68
CA GLU A 711 -32.32 -2.97 -3.08
C GLU A 711 -32.21 -4.00 -1.94
N PHE A 712 -33.18 -4.00 -1.03
CA PHE A 712 -33.18 -4.84 0.19
C PHE A 712 -32.77 -6.31 -0.07
N GLY A 713 -33.36 -6.94 -1.08
CA GLY A 713 -33.15 -8.36 -1.35
C GLY A 713 -31.72 -8.70 -1.78
N GLU A 714 -31.11 -7.82 -2.57
CA GLU A 714 -29.71 -7.93 -2.99
C GLU A 714 -28.78 -7.59 -1.83
N ALA A 715 -29.09 -6.54 -1.05
CA ALA A 715 -28.33 -6.17 0.14
C ALA A 715 -28.29 -7.33 1.16
N LEU A 716 -29.43 -7.96 1.45
CA LEU A 716 -29.49 -9.14 2.32
C LEU A 716 -28.67 -10.31 1.75
N THR A 717 -28.69 -10.51 0.43
CA THR A 717 -27.92 -11.58 -0.21
C THR A 717 -26.41 -11.33 -0.10
N LYS A 718 -25.97 -10.09 -0.27
CA LYS A 718 -24.58 -9.68 -0.10
C LYS A 718 -24.13 -9.83 1.34
N LEU A 719 -24.89 -9.32 2.32
CA LEU A 719 -24.52 -9.46 3.74
C LEU A 719 -24.35 -10.93 4.16
N MET A 720 -25.21 -11.82 3.64
CA MET A 720 -25.14 -13.26 3.87
C MET A 720 -23.98 -13.97 3.14
N ASP A 721 -23.31 -13.32 2.19
CA ASP A 721 -22.25 -13.94 1.39
C ASP A 721 -21.10 -14.49 2.25
N LYS A 722 -20.42 -15.53 1.74
CA LYS A 722 -19.27 -16.17 2.38
C LYS A 722 -18.16 -15.18 2.76
N ARG A 723 -18.01 -14.10 2.01
CA ARG A 723 -16.97 -13.09 2.23
C ARG A 723 -17.33 -12.04 3.28
N ILE A 724 -18.59 -11.95 3.70
CA ILE A 724 -19.08 -10.90 4.62
C ILE A 724 -19.48 -11.51 5.95
N CYS A 725 -20.68 -12.09 6.07
CA CYS A 725 -21.09 -12.75 7.31
C CYS A 725 -21.00 -14.28 7.23
N ASN A 726 -20.83 -14.87 6.05
CA ASN A 726 -20.82 -16.32 5.85
C ASN A 726 -22.09 -17.02 6.37
N TYR A 727 -23.26 -16.50 5.98
CA TYR A 727 -24.56 -17.02 6.39
C TYR A 727 -25.29 -17.71 5.25
N SER A 728 -25.61 -18.99 5.43
CA SER A 728 -26.56 -19.67 4.54
C SER A 728 -28.00 -19.40 4.99
N GLY A 729 -28.97 -19.50 4.06
CA GLY A 729 -30.39 -19.45 4.44
C GLY A 729 -30.81 -20.58 5.39
N ARG A 730 -30.08 -21.70 5.40
CA ARG A 730 -30.30 -22.80 6.36
C ARG A 730 -29.80 -22.44 7.75
N LEU A 731 -28.62 -21.81 7.83
CA LEU A 731 -28.05 -21.34 9.08
C LEU A 731 -28.90 -20.24 9.70
N LEU A 732 -29.35 -19.26 8.90
CA LEU A 732 -30.25 -18.23 9.39
C LEU A 732 -31.55 -18.80 9.95
N LYS A 733 -32.11 -19.83 9.29
CA LYS A 733 -33.27 -20.56 9.81
C LYS A 733 -32.97 -21.27 11.12
N SER A 734 -31.82 -21.96 11.22
CA SER A 734 -31.48 -22.71 12.45
C SER A 734 -31.23 -21.80 13.64
N VAL A 735 -30.79 -20.57 13.42
CA VAL A 735 -30.55 -19.57 14.48
C VAL A 735 -31.86 -18.86 14.86
N THR A 736 -32.63 -18.39 13.88
CA THR A 736 -33.75 -17.45 14.14
C THR A 736 -35.15 -18.07 14.10
N GLY A 737 -35.30 -19.26 13.53
CA GLY A 737 -36.61 -19.84 13.24
C GLY A 737 -37.28 -19.30 11.99
N LEU A 738 -36.69 -18.30 11.30
CA LEU A 738 -37.18 -17.80 10.02
C LEU A 738 -37.22 -18.92 8.97
N ASP A 739 -38.41 -19.22 8.44
CA ASP A 739 -38.54 -20.28 7.46
C ASP A 739 -37.86 -19.93 6.12
N ILE A 740 -37.36 -20.95 5.40
CA ILE A 740 -36.61 -20.76 4.15
C ILE A 740 -37.44 -20.04 3.08
N ARG A 741 -38.77 -20.19 3.08
CA ARG A 741 -39.64 -19.51 2.11
C ARG A 741 -39.74 -18.02 2.43
N THR A 742 -39.84 -17.66 3.70
CA THR A 742 -39.77 -16.26 4.14
C THR A 742 -38.42 -15.63 3.81
N ILE A 743 -37.31 -16.31 4.10
CA ILE A 743 -35.95 -15.84 3.72
C ILE A 743 -35.86 -15.66 2.20
N SER A 744 -36.38 -16.60 1.40
CA SER A 744 -36.39 -16.50 -0.06
C SER A 744 -37.25 -15.33 -0.57
N ASN A 745 -38.39 -15.07 0.07
CA ASN A 745 -39.24 -13.92 -0.25
C ASN A 745 -38.55 -12.60 0.07
N MET A 746 -37.89 -12.51 1.23
CA MET A 746 -37.12 -11.34 1.65
C MET A 746 -35.98 -11.03 0.65
N LYS A 747 -35.26 -12.05 0.19
CA LYS A 747 -34.24 -11.91 -0.88
C LYS A 747 -34.82 -11.44 -2.23
N LYS A 748 -36.13 -11.53 -2.43
CA LYS A 748 -36.85 -11.02 -3.61
C LYS A 748 -37.55 -9.68 -3.33
N GLY A 749 -37.26 -9.03 -2.20
CA GLY A 749 -37.90 -7.78 -1.78
C GLY A 749 -39.36 -7.92 -1.36
N LYS A 750 -39.81 -9.12 -0.97
CA LYS A 750 -41.20 -9.41 -0.58
C LYS A 750 -41.27 -9.84 0.89
N ASN A 751 -42.43 -9.63 1.52
CA ASN A 751 -42.71 -10.00 2.92
C ASN A 751 -41.77 -9.31 3.92
N LEU A 752 -41.44 -8.04 3.67
CA LEU A 752 -40.57 -7.21 4.51
C LEU A 752 -41.39 -6.62 5.66
N THR A 753 -41.44 -7.32 6.79
CA THR A 753 -42.04 -6.84 8.04
C THR A 753 -40.95 -6.54 9.06
N LYS A 754 -41.23 -5.69 10.07
CA LYS A 754 -40.26 -5.39 11.15
C LYS A 754 -39.78 -6.67 11.83
N LEU A 755 -40.71 -7.57 12.15
CA LEU A 755 -40.44 -8.89 12.72
C LEU A 755 -39.42 -9.67 11.86
N ASN A 756 -39.64 -9.76 10.55
CA ASN A 756 -38.77 -10.53 9.65
C ASN A 756 -37.40 -9.88 9.47
N VAL A 757 -37.39 -8.57 9.19
CA VAL A 757 -36.16 -7.83 8.91
C VAL A 757 -35.26 -7.77 10.13
N ILE A 758 -35.81 -7.44 11.30
CA ILE A 758 -35.03 -7.34 12.54
C ILE A 758 -34.54 -8.71 13.00
N SER A 759 -35.37 -9.75 12.88
CA SER A 759 -34.93 -11.12 13.16
C SER A 759 -33.75 -11.54 12.26
N ALA A 760 -33.79 -11.18 10.98
CA ALA A 760 -32.68 -11.44 10.07
C ALA A 760 -31.42 -10.63 10.42
N CYS A 761 -31.56 -9.34 10.78
CA CYS A 761 -30.42 -8.48 11.14
C CYS A 761 -29.72 -8.97 12.42
N LEU A 762 -30.49 -9.26 13.47
CA LEU A 762 -29.97 -9.82 14.72
C LEU A 762 -29.38 -11.21 14.50
N GLY A 763 -30.06 -12.07 13.72
CA GLY A 763 -29.60 -13.44 13.48
C GLY A 763 -28.32 -13.56 12.65
N ILE A 764 -28.01 -12.58 11.80
CA ILE A 764 -26.75 -12.52 11.04
C ILE A 764 -25.68 -11.73 11.81
N HIS A 765 -26.03 -11.12 12.95
CA HIS A 765 -25.17 -10.26 13.74
C HIS A 765 -24.57 -9.09 12.94
N ILE A 766 -25.42 -8.25 12.36
CA ILE A 766 -24.97 -7.02 11.68
C ILE A 766 -25.14 -5.79 12.59
N PRO A 767 -24.16 -4.85 12.61
CA PRO A 767 -24.24 -3.67 13.47
C PRO A 767 -25.44 -2.77 13.20
N TYR A 768 -25.73 -1.87 14.15
CA TYR A 768 -26.87 -0.95 14.07
C TYR A 768 -26.93 -0.15 12.76
N ARG A 769 -25.84 0.51 12.33
CA ARG A 769 -25.89 1.34 11.10
C ARG A 769 -26.25 0.54 9.86
N VAL A 770 -25.82 -0.73 9.80
CA VAL A 770 -26.18 -1.66 8.72
C VAL A 770 -27.63 -2.08 8.87
N SER A 771 -28.08 -2.41 10.08
CA SER A 771 -29.47 -2.76 10.39
C SER A 771 -30.45 -1.62 10.06
N ASP A 772 -30.12 -0.39 10.42
CA ASP A 772 -30.91 0.81 10.10
C ASP A 772 -30.98 1.01 8.59
N ARG A 773 -29.85 0.83 7.88
CA ARG A 773 -29.87 0.85 6.41
C ARG A 773 -30.77 -0.25 5.83
N MET A 774 -30.77 -1.46 6.39
CA MET A 774 -31.66 -2.54 5.98
C MET A 774 -33.14 -2.22 6.25
N LEU A 775 -33.45 -1.55 7.36
CA LEU A 775 -34.80 -1.06 7.65
C LEU A 775 -35.23 0.04 6.68
N GLN A 776 -34.34 0.96 6.34
CA GLN A 776 -34.61 2.00 5.33
C GLN A 776 -34.87 1.39 3.95
N LEU A 777 -34.07 0.41 3.52
CA LEU A 777 -34.28 -0.30 2.24
C LEU A 777 -35.59 -1.10 2.20
N ALA A 778 -36.18 -1.40 3.36
CA ALA A 778 -37.46 -2.07 3.50
C ALA A 778 -38.64 -1.10 3.72
N ASP A 779 -38.40 0.22 3.79
CA ASP A 779 -39.36 1.25 4.18
C ASP A 779 -39.96 1.03 5.59
N LEU A 780 -39.14 0.56 6.55
CA LEU A 780 -39.54 0.17 7.91
C LEU A 780 -38.87 1.00 9.02
N SER A 781 -38.78 2.32 8.86
CA SER A 781 -38.15 3.18 9.87
C SER A 781 -38.80 3.06 11.27
N LEU A 782 -37.98 3.17 12.31
CA LEU A 782 -38.42 3.11 13.70
C LEU A 782 -38.74 4.52 14.19
N ASN A 783 -40.04 4.83 14.39
CA ASN A 783 -40.47 6.12 14.92
C ASN A 783 -40.84 5.99 16.40
N MET A 784 -39.96 6.47 17.28
CA MET A 784 -40.13 6.42 18.73
C MET A 784 -41.27 7.30 19.24
N THR A 785 -41.68 8.32 18.48
CA THR A 785 -42.78 9.22 18.87
C THR A 785 -44.17 8.64 18.61
N SER A 786 -44.25 7.40 18.12
CA SER A 786 -45.51 6.72 17.85
C SER A 786 -46.27 6.45 19.15
N PRO A 787 -47.57 6.79 19.25
CA PRO A 787 -48.31 6.61 20.49
C PRO A 787 -48.58 5.13 20.81
N GLY A 788 -48.64 4.80 22.10
CA GLY A 788 -49.07 3.50 22.60
C GLY A 788 -48.06 2.37 22.36
N LYS A 789 -48.58 1.15 22.17
CA LYS A 789 -47.77 -0.08 22.03
C LYS A 789 -46.73 0.00 20.91
N LEU A 790 -47.07 0.67 19.80
CA LEU A 790 -46.17 0.80 18.65
C LEU A 790 -44.89 1.59 18.97
N GLY A 791 -44.98 2.62 19.82
CA GLY A 791 -43.81 3.37 20.27
C GLY A 791 -42.89 2.53 21.15
N ALA A 792 -43.47 1.85 22.14
CA ALA A 792 -42.73 0.96 23.05
C ALA A 792 -42.06 -0.22 22.31
N ASP A 793 -42.74 -0.80 21.31
CA ASP A 793 -42.16 -1.83 20.45
C ASP A 793 -40.97 -1.27 19.65
N ASN A 794 -41.07 -0.05 19.11
CA ASN A 794 -39.97 0.60 18.38
C ASN A 794 -38.77 0.92 19.28
N GLU A 795 -39.00 1.38 20.52
CA GLU A 795 -37.94 1.61 21.51
C GLU A 795 -37.20 0.31 21.85
N THR A 796 -37.95 -0.78 21.98
CA THR A 796 -37.36 -2.11 22.23
C THR A 796 -36.53 -2.55 21.03
N TYR A 797 -37.02 -2.39 19.80
CA TYR A 797 -36.25 -2.70 18.60
C TYR A 797 -34.96 -1.88 18.49
N ASP A 798 -35.02 -0.58 18.78
CA ASP A 798 -33.84 0.31 18.76
C ASP A 798 -32.78 -0.16 19.75
N MET A 799 -33.18 -0.47 20.98
CA MET A 799 -32.30 -1.00 22.00
C MET A 799 -31.66 -2.31 21.56
N LEU A 800 -32.44 -3.25 21.01
CA LEU A 800 -31.92 -4.54 20.54
C LEU A 800 -30.86 -4.37 19.45
N LEU A 801 -31.12 -3.51 18.45
CA LEU A 801 -30.19 -3.30 17.34
C LEU A 801 -28.90 -2.59 17.78
N HIS A 802 -28.95 -1.72 18.79
CA HIS A 802 -27.75 -1.07 19.33
C HIS A 802 -26.97 -1.99 20.28
N LEU A 803 -27.65 -2.67 21.19
CA LEU A 803 -27.01 -3.33 22.33
C LEU A 803 -26.80 -4.84 22.11
N LYS A 804 -27.66 -5.49 21.33
CA LYS A 804 -27.74 -6.96 21.23
C LYS A 804 -27.39 -7.51 19.85
N TRP A 805 -26.96 -6.67 18.91
CA TRP A 805 -26.65 -7.14 17.55
C TRP A 805 -25.57 -8.23 17.51
N ALA A 806 -24.62 -8.23 18.46
CA ALA A 806 -23.57 -9.23 18.53
C ALA A 806 -23.86 -10.39 19.50
N THR A 807 -24.96 -10.31 20.24
CA THR A 807 -25.35 -11.32 21.24
C THR A 807 -26.00 -12.51 20.55
N ASP A 808 -25.81 -13.71 21.09
CA ASP A 808 -26.47 -14.93 20.61
C ASP A 808 -27.99 -14.71 20.51
N TYR A 809 -28.56 -15.06 19.35
CA TYR A 809 -29.96 -14.78 19.06
C TYR A 809 -30.93 -15.50 20.01
N GLY A 810 -30.57 -16.72 20.46
CA GLY A 810 -31.32 -17.48 21.43
C GLY A 810 -31.35 -16.79 22.80
N ASP A 811 -30.20 -16.30 23.26
CA ASP A 811 -30.11 -15.54 24.50
C ASP A 811 -30.97 -14.27 24.46
N VAL A 812 -30.95 -13.55 23.32
CA VAL A 812 -31.81 -12.37 23.12
C VAL A 812 -33.29 -12.74 23.18
N TYR A 813 -33.69 -13.85 22.57
CA TYR A 813 -35.06 -14.35 22.62
C TYR A 813 -35.49 -14.70 24.05
N ASP A 814 -34.64 -15.41 24.79
CA ASP A 814 -34.92 -15.80 26.18
C ASP A 814 -35.05 -14.57 27.10
N GLU A 815 -34.23 -13.54 26.90
CA GLU A 815 -34.35 -12.27 27.62
C GLU A 815 -35.68 -11.55 27.35
N LEU A 816 -36.13 -11.53 26.10
CA LEU A 816 -37.42 -10.95 25.71
C LEU A 816 -38.59 -11.77 26.27
N LYS A 817 -38.46 -13.10 26.29
CA LYS A 817 -39.47 -14.01 26.84
C LYS A 817 -39.69 -13.78 28.34
N VAL A 818 -38.62 -13.56 29.11
CA VAL A 818 -38.71 -13.18 30.53
C VAL A 818 -39.49 -11.87 30.70
N GLN A 819 -39.43 -10.97 29.73
CA GLN A 819 -40.12 -9.69 29.71
C GLN A 819 -41.50 -9.74 29.03
N SER A 820 -41.94 -10.90 28.54
CA SER A 820 -43.16 -11.06 27.72
C SER A 820 -43.17 -10.22 26.43
N LEU A 821 -41.98 -10.00 25.85
CA LEU A 821 -41.72 -9.24 24.62
C LEU A 821 -41.22 -10.15 23.47
N ASP A 822 -41.28 -11.46 23.64
CA ASP A 822 -40.80 -12.45 22.67
C ASP A 822 -41.55 -12.41 21.32
N TYR A 823 -42.72 -11.76 21.26
CA TYR A 823 -43.45 -11.54 20.02
C TYR A 823 -42.76 -10.56 19.03
N LEU A 824 -41.69 -9.87 19.47
CA LEU A 824 -40.97 -8.89 18.65
C LEU A 824 -39.97 -9.53 17.69
N ILE A 825 -39.51 -10.75 17.96
CA ILE A 825 -38.58 -11.49 17.09
C ILE A 825 -39.08 -12.92 16.88
N HIS A 826 -38.57 -13.62 15.86
CA HIS A 826 -38.95 -15.01 15.64
C HIS A 826 -38.41 -15.92 16.75
N GLN A 827 -39.17 -16.96 17.07
CA GLN A 827 -38.75 -17.96 18.03
C GLN A 827 -37.65 -18.85 17.41
N PRO A 828 -36.47 -18.97 18.05
CA PRO A 828 -35.44 -19.92 17.65
C PRO A 828 -35.99 -21.37 17.63
N PRO A 829 -35.50 -22.24 16.73
CA PRO A 829 -35.89 -23.64 16.73
C PRO A 829 -35.57 -24.32 18.06
N LEU A 830 -36.51 -25.14 18.56
CA LEU A 830 -36.37 -25.92 19.80
C LEU A 830 -35.28 -26.99 19.73
#